data_AF-A0A2E3J709-F1
#
_entry.id   AF-A0A2E3J709-F1
#
_cell.length_a   1.000
_cell.length_b   1.000
_cell.length_c   1.000
_cell.angle_alpha   90.00
_cell.angle_beta   90.00
_cell.angle_gamma   90.00
#
_symmetry.space_group_name_H-M   'P 1'
#
loop_
_entity.id
_entity.type
_entity.pdbx_description
1 polymer ?
#
loop_
_entity_poly.entity_id
_entity_poly.type
_entity_poly.pdbx_seq_one_letter_code
_entity_poly.pdbx_strand_id
1 'polypeptide(L)'
;MALRLFVTEDPARLSRHSQTFPDIQIIEQLFSSCIFREVVLRFCYLWFAILAVLVSASADADRLELVRYTNLWTDSPVRVADAAGVTYVPGRGHLLIADSEISEYGDQTDPATGELVFNGYNVFESSLDAAEVYGRWLATPPDPKRSEPVGIVWHPADGHIYITDDDQKRIFRYSFSEEEAFGQPLSSAYTSFDGRYTDPEGITIDPSTGNLLVVSGTKKERVLRFLFDARQDTFFFLSEFAVGAHLSDPEGITVHPITGHVFAVSSKGIAEFTGDGIFVQKFDYAFLDGTGVTFKLPGGGSFAPSSDPNDERDLLSLYVTCRGIDNGAFPDKNSLDGGLAELRLVREKTLSSPLRVPSDYPTVQAAVDAASAGDTILVSPGVYQGSIDLGSKQLALVSEHFVAGESKTISTTVLDGSGGKFVLRVGDPNSPGGGRSLIHGFTIRNADDGITSTDPFDLIHCRVTETTDGIDYEGGGGLVRHCRFDGNRDDAIDLDGSTAVLIEQCKIVDNSDDGIEVRLHPHPGPDTLDIVVRDNLISGSGEDGIQLIGYDVETARRFRIEGNRIVHSAQAGIGMMSGANTREDYEAAPLTEEVVVIHNSFRDNEIHISGGARLLLANNVMVEAKRTAAKGITGSSLIGRNLSWANAKASGESLQSGEILKVVPRFADDSLQLHSGSAAIDAGDLEIFWMDRTWELMPQAEIRGRGPDLGALEYWVGVE
;
A
#
# COMPACT_ATOMS: atom_id res chain seq x y z
N MET A 1 -25.79 4.53 42.40
CA MET A 1 -27.01 5.23 42.88
C MET A 1 -26.72 6.43 43.79
N ALA A 2 -25.46 6.88 43.94
CA ALA A 2 -25.08 8.12 44.64
C ALA A 2 -24.57 9.23 43.70
N LEU A 3 -24.79 9.10 42.38
CA LEU A 3 -24.27 10.01 41.35
C LEU A 3 -25.39 10.62 40.49
N ARG A 4 -26.54 10.92 41.10
CA ARG A 4 -27.71 11.50 40.39
C ARG A 4 -28.42 12.61 41.18
N LEU A 5 -27.67 13.38 41.97
CA LEU A 5 -28.22 14.42 42.85
C LEU A 5 -27.31 15.67 42.99
N PHE A 6 -26.50 16.00 41.97
CA PHE A 6 -25.60 17.16 42.03
C PHE A 6 -25.80 18.21 40.92
N VAL A 7 -26.89 18.11 40.17
CA VAL A 7 -27.29 19.17 39.24
C VAL A 7 -28.77 19.41 39.49
N THR A 8 -29.09 20.67 39.82
CA THR A 8 -30.44 21.21 40.10
C THR A 8 -31.08 20.82 41.44
N GLU A 9 -30.89 21.64 42.49
CA GLU A 9 -32.00 22.22 43.30
C GLU A 9 -31.48 23.15 44.43
N ASP A 10 -32.30 24.14 44.78
CA ASP A 10 -32.09 25.30 45.67
C ASP A 10 -31.73 24.92 47.14
N PRO A 11 -30.68 25.52 47.77
CA PRO A 11 -30.24 25.25 49.14
C PRO A 11 -31.30 25.46 50.24
N ALA A 12 -32.41 26.16 49.97
CA ALA A 12 -33.41 26.49 50.98
C ALA A 12 -34.35 25.33 51.39
N ARG A 13 -34.29 24.16 50.73
CA ARG A 13 -35.21 23.02 51.00
C ARG A 13 -34.67 21.93 51.93
N LEU A 14 -33.42 22.00 52.37
CA LEU A 14 -32.79 20.96 53.20
C LEU A 14 -33.10 21.04 54.71
N SER A 15 -33.90 22.01 55.18
CA SER A 15 -34.11 22.24 56.62
C SER A 15 -35.27 21.47 57.27
N ARG A 16 -35.77 20.36 56.70
CA ARG A 16 -36.90 19.60 57.29
C ARG A 16 -36.68 18.11 57.56
N HIS A 17 -35.45 17.59 57.47
CA HIS A 17 -35.17 16.19 57.84
C HIS A 17 -33.87 16.00 58.65
N SER A 18 -33.60 16.86 59.63
CA SER A 18 -32.44 16.73 60.53
C SER A 18 -32.77 16.14 61.91
N GLN A 19 -33.57 15.07 61.98
CA GLN A 19 -33.82 14.36 63.25
C GLN A 19 -33.73 12.84 63.09
N THR A 20 -32.57 12.35 62.69
CA THR A 20 -32.05 10.98 62.95
C THR A 20 -30.64 10.93 62.36
N PHE A 21 -29.69 10.24 62.99
CA PHE A 21 -28.26 10.05 62.61
C PHE A 21 -27.25 11.02 63.25
N PRO A 22 -26.55 10.58 64.34
CA PRO A 22 -25.48 11.34 64.99
C PRO A 22 -24.12 11.34 64.24
N ASP A 23 -23.97 10.61 63.13
CA ASP A 23 -22.67 10.44 62.46
C ASP A 23 -22.37 11.45 61.33
N ILE A 24 -23.26 12.42 61.08
CA ILE A 24 -23.07 13.44 60.02
C ILE A 24 -22.28 14.67 60.51
N GLN A 25 -22.15 14.89 61.83
CA GLN A 25 -21.42 16.05 62.36
C GLN A 25 -19.89 15.97 62.20
N ILE A 26 -19.32 14.78 62.00
CA ILE A 26 -17.87 14.61 61.79
C ILE A 26 -17.49 14.92 60.33
N ILE A 27 -18.42 14.73 59.38
CA ILE A 27 -18.18 14.96 57.96
C ILE A 27 -18.26 16.47 57.63
N GLU A 28 -19.18 17.23 58.23
CA GLU A 28 -19.27 18.69 58.00
C GLU A 28 -18.06 19.48 58.53
N GLN A 29 -17.37 18.99 59.58
CA GLN A 29 -16.15 19.63 60.09
C GLN A 29 -14.91 19.38 59.21
N LEU A 30 -14.85 18.27 58.47
CA LEU A 30 -13.76 17.99 57.54
C LEU A 30 -13.86 18.80 56.23
N PHE A 31 -15.09 19.13 55.78
CA PHE A 31 -15.33 19.88 54.55
C PHE A 31 -15.22 21.41 54.67
N SER A 32 -15.07 21.97 55.88
CA SER A 32 -14.98 23.43 56.10
C SER A 32 -13.55 24.00 56.17
N SER A 33 -12.50 23.18 55.99
CA SER A 33 -11.13 23.71 55.95
C SER A 33 -10.75 24.12 54.51
N CYS A 34 -10.35 25.39 54.32
CA CYS A 34 -9.87 25.90 53.02
C CYS A 34 -8.71 25.06 52.42
N ILE A 35 -7.98 24.34 53.27
CA ILE A 35 -6.82 23.53 52.89
C ILE A 35 -7.23 22.28 52.09
N PHE A 36 -8.35 21.64 52.41
CA PHE A 36 -8.77 20.40 51.71
C PHE A 36 -9.32 20.69 50.30
N ARG A 37 -9.96 21.85 50.11
CA ARG A 37 -10.48 22.29 48.81
C ARG A 37 -9.34 22.61 47.83
N GLU A 38 -8.28 23.27 48.28
CA GLU A 38 -7.10 23.55 47.45
C GLU A 38 -6.31 22.28 47.09
N VAL A 39 -6.17 21.33 48.02
CA VAL A 39 -5.42 20.08 47.76
C VAL A 39 -6.17 19.19 46.76
N VAL A 40 -7.50 19.06 46.87
CA VAL A 40 -8.31 18.27 45.92
C VAL A 40 -8.37 18.97 44.55
N LEU A 41 -8.53 20.29 44.48
CA LEU A 41 -8.47 21.02 43.20
C LEU A 41 -7.09 20.93 42.54
N ARG A 42 -5.99 21.00 43.31
CA ARG A 42 -4.63 20.82 42.77
C ARG A 42 -4.36 19.39 42.34
N PHE A 43 -4.88 18.37 43.04
CA PHE A 43 -4.77 16.98 42.61
C PHE A 43 -5.61 16.68 41.36
N CYS A 44 -6.81 17.25 41.26
CA CYS A 44 -7.64 17.16 40.04
C CYS A 44 -7.01 17.92 38.87
N TYR A 45 -6.41 19.09 39.08
CA TYR A 45 -5.67 19.82 38.04
C TYR A 45 -4.39 19.10 37.62
N LEU A 46 -3.67 18.48 38.56
CA LEU A 46 -2.47 17.69 38.25
C LEU A 46 -2.86 16.41 37.49
N TRP A 47 -3.96 15.75 37.84
CA TRP A 47 -4.49 14.62 37.09
C TRP A 47 -5.05 15.02 35.71
N PHE A 48 -5.76 16.14 35.58
CA PHE A 48 -6.21 16.65 34.29
C PHE A 48 -5.05 17.14 33.42
N ALA A 49 -4.00 17.73 34.01
CA ALA A 49 -2.79 18.13 33.29
C ALA A 49 -1.96 16.91 32.88
N ILE A 50 -1.87 15.87 33.72
CA ILE A 50 -1.21 14.60 33.37
C ILE A 50 -2.03 13.83 32.33
N LEU A 51 -3.36 13.85 32.38
CA LEU A 51 -4.23 13.27 31.34
C LEU A 51 -4.16 14.08 30.04
N ALA A 52 -4.09 15.41 30.12
CA ALA A 52 -3.92 16.28 28.95
C ALA A 52 -2.52 16.14 28.33
N VAL A 53 -1.48 15.90 29.14
CA VAL A 53 -0.11 15.60 28.67
C VAL A 53 0.02 14.17 28.16
N LEU A 54 -0.80 13.22 28.64
CA LEU A 54 -0.88 11.84 28.13
C LEU A 54 -1.78 11.70 26.88
N VAL A 55 -2.61 12.71 26.59
CA VAL A 55 -3.47 12.76 25.37
C VAL A 55 -2.97 13.81 24.37
N SER A 56 -1.79 14.39 24.58
CA SER A 56 -1.14 15.31 23.63
C SER A 56 0.29 14.85 23.28
N ALA A 57 0.47 13.56 23.03
CA ALA A 57 1.56 13.11 22.15
C ALA A 57 1.13 13.42 20.71
N SER A 58 2.02 14.02 19.93
CA SER A 58 1.78 14.67 18.64
C SER A 58 1.00 13.82 17.62
N ALA A 59 -0.31 14.02 17.53
CA ALA A 59 -1.13 13.39 16.49
C ALA A 59 -1.08 14.14 15.14
N ASP A 60 -0.15 15.10 14.99
CA ASP A 60 -0.13 16.04 13.85
C ASP A 60 1.18 16.00 13.03
N ALA A 61 2.12 15.10 13.32
CA ALA A 61 3.40 15.02 12.61
C ALA A 61 3.59 13.64 11.97
N ASP A 62 3.98 13.61 10.69
CA ASP A 62 4.29 12.35 10.00
C ASP A 62 5.26 11.52 10.83
N ARG A 63 5.10 10.20 10.80
CA ARG A 63 5.88 9.27 11.61
C ARG A 63 6.44 8.12 10.78
N LEU A 64 7.47 7.49 11.30
CA LEU A 64 7.98 6.22 10.81
C LEU A 64 7.56 5.10 11.76
N GLU A 65 7.17 3.97 11.21
CA GLU A 65 6.84 2.76 11.95
C GLU A 65 7.74 1.62 11.47
N LEU A 66 8.27 0.81 12.40
CA LEU A 66 9.03 -0.38 12.04
C LEU A 66 8.06 -1.46 11.54
N VAL A 67 8.18 -1.83 10.26
CA VAL A 67 7.47 -2.98 9.67
C VAL A 67 8.23 -4.27 10.00
N ARG A 68 9.55 -4.26 9.72
CA ARG A 68 10.42 -5.43 9.88
C ARG A 68 11.85 -5.00 10.18
N TYR A 69 12.56 -5.81 10.95
CA TYR A 69 14.02 -5.76 11.05
C TYR A 69 14.59 -7.15 10.78
N THR A 70 15.44 -7.27 9.76
CA THR A 70 16.13 -8.53 9.41
C THR A 70 17.59 -8.42 9.81
N ASN A 71 18.09 -9.35 10.63
CA ASN A 71 19.53 -9.55 10.81
C ASN A 71 20.08 -10.24 9.55
N LEU A 72 20.87 -9.52 8.77
CA LEU A 72 21.34 -9.97 7.47
C LEU A 72 22.42 -11.05 7.57
N TRP A 73 23.02 -11.27 8.74
CA TRP A 73 24.02 -12.30 8.95
C TRP A 73 23.43 -13.60 9.51
N THR A 74 22.66 -13.51 10.59
CA THR A 74 22.18 -14.70 11.31
C THR A 74 20.86 -15.24 10.78
N ASP A 75 19.97 -14.35 10.33
CA ASP A 75 18.58 -14.69 10.04
C ASP A 75 18.32 -14.71 8.52
N SER A 76 19.30 -14.29 7.71
CA SER A 76 19.19 -14.15 6.26
C SER A 76 20.27 -14.96 5.52
N PRO A 77 19.94 -15.59 4.38
CA PRO A 77 20.94 -16.23 3.52
C PRO A 77 21.82 -15.24 2.74
N VAL A 78 21.52 -13.94 2.83
CA VAL A 78 22.30 -12.88 2.19
C VAL A 78 23.72 -12.81 2.80
N ARG A 79 23.82 -12.93 4.13
CA ARG A 79 25.08 -12.92 4.92
C ARG A 79 25.91 -11.66 4.68
N VAL A 80 25.32 -10.51 5.00
CA VAL A 80 25.97 -9.20 5.01
C VAL A 80 26.33 -8.84 6.45
N ALA A 81 27.60 -8.55 6.70
CA ALA A 81 28.13 -8.29 8.03
C ALA A 81 28.03 -6.81 8.39
N ASP A 82 28.22 -5.91 7.42
CA ASP A 82 28.23 -4.45 7.62
C ASP A 82 27.46 -3.77 6.48
N ALA A 83 26.12 -3.80 6.58
CA ALA A 83 25.24 -3.29 5.53
C ALA A 83 25.31 -1.75 5.43
N ALA A 84 25.97 -1.23 4.40
CA ALA A 84 26.18 0.19 4.23
C ALA A 84 25.22 0.85 3.24
N GLY A 85 24.90 0.19 2.13
CA GLY A 85 24.02 0.75 1.09
C GLY A 85 22.88 -0.20 0.69
N VAL A 86 21.74 0.35 0.28
CA VAL A 86 20.64 -0.41 -0.33
C VAL A 86 19.99 0.36 -1.47
N THR A 87 19.62 -0.33 -2.54
CA THR A 87 18.78 0.20 -3.63
C THR A 87 17.77 -0.82 -4.11
N TYR A 88 16.60 -0.35 -4.55
CA TYR A 88 15.62 -1.17 -5.24
C TYR A 88 15.86 -1.19 -6.76
N VAL A 89 15.67 -2.36 -7.38
CA VAL A 89 15.72 -2.55 -8.84
C VAL A 89 14.32 -2.91 -9.33
N PRO A 90 13.51 -1.94 -9.80
CA PRO A 90 12.09 -2.17 -10.12
C PRO A 90 11.84 -3.31 -11.12
N GLY A 91 12.65 -3.37 -12.18
CA GLY A 91 12.49 -4.42 -13.21
C GLY A 91 12.83 -5.84 -12.74
N ARG A 92 13.36 -5.99 -11.52
CA ARG A 92 13.62 -7.28 -10.89
C ARG A 92 12.79 -7.53 -9.64
N GLY A 93 12.17 -6.50 -9.05
CA GLY A 93 11.47 -6.64 -7.77
C GLY A 93 12.38 -6.88 -6.56
N HIS A 94 13.68 -6.65 -6.69
CA HIS A 94 14.70 -7.03 -5.70
C HIS A 94 15.41 -5.82 -5.09
N LEU A 95 16.02 -6.05 -3.92
CA LEU A 95 16.99 -5.13 -3.31
C LEU A 95 18.40 -5.54 -3.71
N LEU A 96 19.27 -4.54 -3.91
CA LEU A 96 20.71 -4.71 -3.91
C LEU A 96 21.27 -4.08 -2.64
N ILE A 97 22.03 -4.85 -1.87
CA ILE A 97 22.64 -4.45 -0.61
C ILE A 97 24.17 -4.46 -0.78
N ALA A 98 24.81 -3.34 -0.46
CA ALA A 98 26.26 -3.20 -0.45
C ALA A 98 26.80 -3.34 0.98
N ASP A 99 27.90 -4.08 1.12
CA ASP A 99 28.64 -4.24 2.37
C ASP A 99 29.98 -3.52 2.26
N SER A 100 30.21 -2.53 3.13
CA SER A 100 31.39 -1.67 3.04
C SER A 100 32.65 -2.32 3.60
N GLU A 101 32.52 -3.22 4.57
CA GLU A 101 33.66 -3.74 5.37
C GLU A 101 33.94 -5.22 5.17
N ILE A 102 33.05 -5.99 4.51
CA ILE A 102 33.18 -7.45 4.46
C ILE A 102 34.52 -7.91 3.90
N SER A 103 35.12 -7.18 2.96
CA SER A 103 36.45 -7.52 2.42
C SER A 103 37.59 -7.40 3.44
N GLU A 104 37.44 -6.58 4.48
CA GLU A 104 38.48 -6.36 5.51
C GLU A 104 38.70 -7.58 6.41
N TYR A 105 37.71 -8.48 6.48
CA TYR A 105 37.80 -9.72 7.25
C TYR A 105 38.91 -10.66 6.74
N GLY A 106 39.30 -10.57 5.47
CA GLY A 106 40.34 -11.42 4.88
C GLY A 106 40.04 -12.91 5.05
N ASP A 107 40.97 -13.64 5.68
CA ASP A 107 40.87 -15.09 5.89
C ASP A 107 40.08 -15.48 7.16
N GLN A 108 39.39 -14.53 7.80
CA GLN A 108 38.58 -14.82 8.99
C GLN A 108 37.36 -15.68 8.66
N THR A 109 37.01 -16.55 9.61
CA THR A 109 35.87 -17.46 9.50
C THR A 109 34.81 -17.15 10.53
N ASP A 110 33.56 -17.32 10.14
CA ASP A 110 32.40 -17.29 11.04
C ASP A 110 32.58 -18.36 12.13
N PRO A 111 32.60 -17.98 13.43
CA PRO A 111 32.79 -18.93 14.51
C PRO A 111 31.69 -20.01 14.63
N ALA A 112 30.48 -19.74 14.13
CA ALA A 112 29.35 -20.65 14.22
C ALA A 112 29.36 -21.71 13.11
N THR A 113 29.75 -21.33 11.89
CA THR A 113 29.69 -22.21 10.71
C THR A 113 31.06 -22.71 10.25
N GLY A 114 32.14 -22.00 10.60
CA GLY A 114 33.50 -22.25 10.11
C GLY A 114 33.74 -21.81 8.67
N GLU A 115 32.77 -21.15 8.03
CA GLU A 115 32.88 -20.63 6.67
C GLU A 115 33.63 -19.29 6.67
N LEU A 116 34.28 -18.94 5.55
CA LEU A 116 34.88 -17.62 5.39
C LEU A 116 33.81 -16.53 5.50
N VAL A 117 34.12 -15.46 6.23
CA VAL A 117 33.25 -14.28 6.28
C VAL A 117 33.26 -13.58 4.92
N PHE A 118 34.44 -13.30 4.39
CA PHE A 118 34.59 -12.81 3.03
C PHE A 118 34.79 -13.97 2.05
N ASN A 119 33.78 -14.22 1.22
CA ASN A 119 33.86 -15.23 0.16
C ASN A 119 33.94 -14.63 -1.25
N GLY A 120 34.52 -13.42 -1.35
CA GLY A 120 34.76 -12.74 -2.63
C GLY A 120 33.60 -11.89 -3.16
N TYR A 121 32.65 -11.49 -2.32
CA TYR A 121 31.49 -10.67 -2.70
C TYR A 121 31.25 -9.55 -1.68
N ASN A 122 30.79 -8.39 -2.16
CA ASN A 122 30.42 -7.22 -1.35
C ASN A 122 29.13 -6.53 -1.83
N VAL A 123 28.48 -7.06 -2.88
CA VAL A 123 27.14 -6.65 -3.32
C VAL A 123 26.25 -7.87 -3.46
N PHE A 124 25.05 -7.79 -2.89
CA PHE A 124 24.13 -8.92 -2.77
C PHE A 124 22.74 -8.54 -3.27
N GLU A 125 22.13 -9.37 -4.11
CA GLU A 125 20.73 -9.22 -4.55
C GLU A 125 19.82 -10.10 -3.72
N SER A 126 18.77 -9.52 -3.14
CA SER A 126 17.83 -10.21 -2.25
C SER A 126 16.37 -9.88 -2.53
N SER A 127 15.47 -10.71 -2.00
CA SER A 127 14.06 -10.36 -1.85
C SER A 127 13.89 -9.11 -0.97
N LEU A 128 12.71 -8.49 -1.00
CA LEU A 128 12.40 -7.29 -0.22
C LEU A 128 12.54 -7.51 1.30
N ASP A 129 12.24 -8.69 1.81
CA ASP A 129 12.39 -9.06 3.22
C ASP A 129 13.77 -9.67 3.56
N ALA A 130 14.65 -9.77 2.56
CA ALA A 130 15.94 -10.44 2.61
C ALA A 130 15.89 -11.92 3.04
N ALA A 131 14.76 -12.62 2.82
CA ALA A 131 14.65 -14.05 3.05
C ALA A 131 15.28 -14.90 1.92
N GLU A 132 15.44 -14.33 0.72
CA GLU A 132 16.02 -15.00 -0.45
C GLU A 132 17.20 -14.22 -1.04
N VAL A 133 18.05 -14.91 -1.80
CA VAL A 133 19.25 -14.35 -2.43
C VAL A 133 19.35 -14.82 -3.89
N TYR A 134 19.42 -13.86 -4.81
CA TYR A 134 19.38 -14.12 -6.26
C TYR A 134 20.74 -13.94 -6.93
N GLY A 135 21.63 -13.14 -6.34
CA GLY A 135 22.92 -12.81 -6.94
C GLY A 135 23.92 -12.29 -5.92
N ARG A 136 25.21 -12.48 -6.22
CA ARG A 136 26.34 -11.97 -5.43
C ARG A 136 27.45 -11.53 -6.37
N TRP A 137 27.99 -10.34 -6.14
CA TRP A 137 29.05 -9.80 -6.97
C TRP A 137 30.11 -9.08 -6.15
N LEU A 138 31.25 -8.88 -6.80
CA LEU A 138 32.34 -8.07 -6.29
C LEU A 138 32.39 -6.75 -7.08
N ALA A 139 31.96 -5.66 -6.46
CA ALA A 139 32.28 -4.32 -6.94
C ALA A 139 33.76 -4.04 -6.65
N THR A 140 34.58 -3.96 -7.70
CA THR A 140 36.04 -3.81 -7.57
C THR A 140 36.46 -2.45 -8.12
N PRO A 141 36.73 -1.44 -7.28
CA PRO A 141 37.27 -0.19 -7.78
C PRO A 141 38.72 -0.37 -8.25
N PRO A 142 39.32 0.64 -8.90
CA PRO A 142 40.65 0.53 -9.48
C PRO A 142 41.77 0.25 -8.46
N ASP A 143 41.62 0.70 -7.20
CA ASP A 143 42.50 0.34 -6.08
C ASP A 143 41.71 -0.43 -5.01
N PRO A 144 41.64 -1.77 -5.10
CA PRO A 144 40.82 -2.58 -4.19
C PRO A 144 41.24 -2.52 -2.72
N LYS A 145 42.45 -2.04 -2.43
CA LYS A 145 42.96 -1.91 -1.05
C LYS A 145 42.45 -0.66 -0.33
N ARG A 146 41.74 0.20 -1.04
CA ARG A 146 41.17 1.47 -0.58
C ARG A 146 39.69 1.54 -0.94
N SER A 147 39.02 0.38 -0.91
CA SER A 147 37.66 0.22 -1.38
C SER A 147 36.75 0.16 -0.17
N GLU A 148 35.79 1.07 -0.09
CA GLU A 148 34.77 1.07 0.95
C GLU A 148 33.44 1.51 0.30
N PRO A 149 32.66 0.57 -0.27
CA PRO A 149 31.41 0.90 -0.94
C PRO A 149 30.33 1.26 0.09
N VAL A 150 30.14 2.55 0.34
CA VAL A 150 29.23 3.07 1.38
C VAL A 150 27.81 3.32 0.89
N GLY A 151 27.61 3.62 -0.39
CA GLY A 151 26.29 3.88 -0.98
C GLY A 151 26.12 3.18 -2.32
N ILE A 152 24.87 2.82 -2.66
CA ILE A 152 24.52 2.14 -3.91
C ILE A 152 23.18 2.66 -4.44
N VAL A 153 23.05 2.89 -5.74
CA VAL A 153 21.79 3.25 -6.39
C VAL A 153 21.65 2.67 -7.80
N TRP A 154 20.45 2.22 -8.13
CA TRP A 154 20.02 1.87 -9.49
C TRP A 154 19.54 3.10 -10.26
N HIS A 155 20.08 3.31 -11.46
CA HIS A 155 19.68 4.40 -12.32
C HIS A 155 18.79 3.88 -13.47
N PRO A 156 17.46 4.10 -13.43
CA PRO A 156 16.52 3.42 -14.32
C PRO A 156 16.62 3.88 -15.78
N ALA A 157 17.09 5.10 -16.03
CA ALA A 157 17.17 5.64 -17.39
C ALA A 157 18.41 5.17 -18.16
N ASP A 158 19.46 4.71 -17.47
CA ASP A 158 20.68 4.21 -18.10
C ASP A 158 20.92 2.72 -17.85
N GLY A 159 20.19 2.10 -16.90
CA GLY A 159 20.24 0.68 -16.60
C GLY A 159 21.52 0.25 -15.88
N HIS A 160 22.15 1.13 -15.08
CA HIS A 160 23.41 0.85 -14.40
C HIS A 160 23.36 1.11 -12.90
N ILE A 161 24.35 0.58 -12.20
CA ILE A 161 24.54 0.76 -10.76
C ILE A 161 25.61 1.82 -10.50
N TYR A 162 25.33 2.71 -9.56
CA TYR A 162 26.28 3.70 -9.09
C TYR A 162 26.60 3.42 -7.63
N ILE A 163 27.88 3.42 -7.29
CA ILE A 163 28.37 3.20 -5.93
C ILE A 163 29.24 4.38 -5.53
N THR A 164 28.98 4.94 -4.35
CA THR A 164 29.91 5.86 -3.71
C THR A 164 30.94 5.06 -2.92
N ASP A 165 32.19 5.49 -3.06
CA ASP A 165 33.33 4.95 -2.33
C ASP A 165 33.95 6.13 -1.59
N ASP A 166 33.85 6.10 -0.28
CA ASP A 166 34.31 7.18 0.56
C ASP A 166 35.85 7.15 0.61
N ASP A 167 36.50 6.02 0.67
CA ASP A 167 37.95 5.94 0.83
C ASP A 167 38.74 6.47 -0.40
N GLN A 168 38.19 6.26 -1.61
CA GLN A 168 38.64 6.86 -2.88
C GLN A 168 38.00 8.21 -3.20
N LYS A 169 36.97 8.61 -2.45
CA LYS A 169 36.26 9.90 -2.59
C LYS A 169 35.64 10.06 -3.98
N ARG A 170 34.96 9.01 -4.46
CA ARG A 170 34.47 8.87 -5.84
C ARG A 170 33.06 8.27 -5.93
N ILE A 171 32.41 8.56 -7.05
CA ILE A 171 31.28 7.78 -7.57
C ILE A 171 31.84 6.85 -8.64
N PHE A 172 31.49 5.57 -8.58
CA PHE A 172 31.79 4.55 -9.58
C PHE A 172 30.50 4.09 -10.25
N ARG A 173 30.54 3.94 -11.58
CA ARG A 173 29.44 3.41 -12.39
C ARG A 173 29.78 1.99 -12.84
N TYR A 174 28.91 1.03 -12.58
CA TYR A 174 29.09 -0.39 -12.89
C TYR A 174 28.02 -0.89 -13.86
N SER A 175 28.40 -1.85 -14.71
CA SER A 175 27.44 -2.64 -15.48
C SER A 175 26.56 -3.46 -14.55
N PHE A 176 25.29 -3.61 -14.90
CA PHE A 176 24.37 -4.49 -14.19
C PHE A 176 23.38 -5.11 -15.18
N SER A 177 23.80 -6.22 -15.76
CA SER A 177 23.02 -7.02 -16.71
C SER A 177 23.11 -8.51 -16.37
N GLU A 178 22.31 -9.35 -17.03
CA GLU A 178 22.41 -10.81 -16.86
C GLU A 178 23.74 -11.39 -17.36
N GLU A 179 24.35 -10.78 -18.38
CA GLU A 179 25.59 -11.25 -18.99
C GLU A 179 26.84 -10.75 -18.24
N GLU A 180 26.81 -9.50 -17.78
CA GLU A 180 27.89 -8.84 -17.05
C GLU A 180 27.29 -7.92 -15.98
N ALA A 181 27.54 -8.25 -14.72
CA ALA A 181 27.15 -7.47 -13.57
C ALA A 181 28.37 -7.27 -12.66
N PHE A 182 28.67 -6.01 -12.39
CA PHE A 182 29.86 -5.55 -11.67
C PHE A 182 31.19 -6.00 -12.31
N GLY A 183 32.30 -5.72 -11.63
CA GLY A 183 33.65 -5.86 -12.17
C GLY A 183 34.44 -4.57 -12.00
N GLN A 184 35.20 -4.18 -13.03
CA GLN A 184 35.84 -2.86 -13.06
C GLN A 184 34.80 -1.78 -13.38
N PRO A 185 34.88 -0.59 -12.77
CA PRO A 185 33.95 0.48 -13.06
C PRO A 185 34.09 0.96 -14.50
N LEU A 186 32.95 1.22 -15.14
CA LEU A 186 32.86 1.75 -16.50
C LEU A 186 33.31 3.21 -16.56
N SER A 187 32.91 3.99 -15.57
CA SER A 187 33.32 5.39 -15.42
C SER A 187 33.28 5.80 -13.95
N SER A 188 33.89 6.94 -13.64
CA SER A 188 33.93 7.48 -12.28
C SER A 188 34.09 8.99 -12.24
N ALA A 189 33.68 9.58 -11.13
CA ALA A 189 33.87 11.00 -10.85
C ALA A 189 34.29 11.23 -9.41
N TYR A 190 35.11 12.25 -9.17
CA TYR A 190 35.35 12.72 -7.81
C TYR A 190 34.08 13.36 -7.26
N THR A 191 33.75 13.04 -6.01
CA THR A 191 32.65 13.69 -5.29
C THR A 191 33.04 15.08 -4.79
N SER A 192 34.35 15.35 -4.70
CA SER A 192 34.87 16.66 -4.33
C SER A 192 34.86 17.67 -5.48
N PHE A 193 34.50 18.92 -5.18
CA PHE A 193 34.55 20.06 -6.10
C PHE A 193 35.35 21.20 -5.48
N ASP A 194 36.33 21.74 -6.21
CA ASP A 194 37.29 22.74 -5.71
C ASP A 194 37.99 22.35 -4.37
N GLY A 195 38.18 21.04 -4.14
CA GLY A 195 38.77 20.52 -2.91
C GLY A 195 37.85 20.52 -1.67
N ARG A 196 36.54 20.72 -1.85
CA ARG A 196 35.50 20.59 -0.80
C ARG A 196 34.79 19.23 -0.88
N TYR A 197 34.08 18.84 0.19
CA TYR A 197 33.19 17.66 0.24
C TYR A 197 33.92 16.34 -0.05
N THR A 198 34.98 16.11 0.72
CA THR A 198 35.84 14.94 0.62
C THR A 198 35.37 13.84 1.55
N ASP A 199 34.07 13.59 1.63
CA ASP A 199 33.51 12.56 2.49
C ASP A 199 32.13 12.17 1.97
N PRO A 200 32.08 11.48 0.82
CA PRO A 200 30.81 11.04 0.26
C PRO A 200 30.33 9.80 1.01
N GLU A 201 29.09 9.83 1.47
CA GLU A 201 28.44 8.66 2.08
C GLU A 201 27.42 8.07 1.10
N GLY A 202 26.15 7.95 1.49
CA GLY A 202 25.07 7.49 0.66
C GLY A 202 24.91 8.25 -0.68
N ILE A 203 24.42 7.51 -1.67
CA ILE A 203 24.02 8.00 -2.99
C ILE A 203 22.57 7.58 -3.28
N THR A 204 21.83 8.44 -3.96
CA THR A 204 20.49 8.14 -4.47
C THR A 204 20.25 8.84 -5.81
N ILE A 205 19.05 8.72 -6.34
CA ILE A 205 18.62 9.29 -7.61
C ILE A 205 17.32 10.07 -7.44
N ASP A 206 17.23 11.22 -8.08
CA ASP A 206 15.96 11.89 -8.34
C ASP A 206 15.27 11.19 -9.53
N PRO A 207 14.18 10.44 -9.31
CA PRO A 207 13.54 9.66 -10.37
C PRO A 207 12.88 10.55 -11.44
N SER A 208 12.59 11.82 -11.12
CA SER A 208 11.96 12.74 -12.06
C SER A 208 12.96 13.30 -13.09
N THR A 209 14.22 13.45 -12.70
CA THR A 209 15.26 14.05 -13.56
C THR A 209 16.37 13.07 -13.95
N GLY A 210 16.52 11.95 -13.25
CA GLY A 210 17.68 11.06 -13.36
C GLY A 210 18.97 11.63 -12.75
N ASN A 211 18.88 12.65 -11.89
CA ASN A 211 20.09 13.24 -11.30
C ASN A 211 20.52 12.43 -10.07
N LEU A 212 21.82 12.21 -9.92
CA LEU A 212 22.40 11.55 -8.76
C LEU A 212 22.55 12.55 -7.60
N LEU A 213 22.19 12.14 -6.41
CA LEU A 213 22.34 12.92 -5.17
C LEU A 213 23.28 12.16 -4.24
N VAL A 214 24.37 12.79 -3.82
CA VAL A 214 25.35 12.23 -2.88
C VAL A 214 25.33 13.06 -1.61
N VAL A 215 25.18 12.41 -0.46
CA VAL A 215 25.29 13.09 0.84
C VAL A 215 26.74 13.09 1.34
N SER A 216 27.13 14.12 2.07
CA SER A 216 28.48 14.24 2.64
C SER A 216 28.47 14.39 4.16
N GLY A 217 29.19 13.49 4.85
CA GLY A 217 29.17 13.26 6.30
C GLY A 217 29.94 14.28 7.14
N THR A 218 31.21 14.57 6.80
CA THR A 218 32.05 15.44 7.66
C THR A 218 32.30 16.87 7.14
N LYS A 219 32.42 17.80 8.10
CA LYS A 219 32.92 19.21 8.00
C LYS A 219 31.91 20.28 7.56
N LYS A 220 30.92 19.99 6.71
CA LYS A 220 29.72 20.80 6.41
C LYS A 220 28.73 19.91 5.67
N GLU A 221 27.75 19.37 6.36
CA GLU A 221 26.86 18.35 5.80
C GLU A 221 26.03 18.95 4.66
N ARG A 222 26.15 18.32 3.48
CA ARG A 222 25.59 18.78 2.21
C ARG A 222 25.05 17.60 1.42
N VAL A 223 24.10 17.88 0.54
CA VAL A 223 23.74 17.02 -0.57
C VAL A 223 24.27 17.66 -1.84
N LEU A 224 25.02 16.89 -2.62
CA LEU A 224 25.61 17.27 -3.90
C LEU A 224 24.82 16.62 -5.03
N ARG A 225 24.46 17.39 -6.05
CA ARG A 225 23.69 16.90 -7.21
C ARG A 225 24.60 16.80 -8.43
N PHE A 226 24.57 15.64 -9.08
CA PHE A 226 25.31 15.35 -10.30
C PHE A 226 24.38 14.90 -11.41
N LEU A 227 24.69 15.28 -12.64
CA LEU A 227 24.15 14.70 -13.86
C LEU A 227 25.20 13.76 -14.44
N PHE A 228 24.82 12.52 -14.77
CA PHE A 228 25.62 11.69 -15.65
C PHE A 228 25.10 11.81 -17.09
N ASP A 229 25.92 12.36 -17.99
CA ASP A 229 25.59 12.41 -19.41
C ASP A 229 26.10 11.13 -20.08
N ALA A 230 25.20 10.18 -20.30
CA ALA A 230 25.52 8.91 -20.95
C ALA A 230 26.06 9.04 -22.38
N ARG A 231 25.82 10.16 -23.08
CA ARG A 231 26.35 10.39 -24.44
C ARG A 231 27.81 10.82 -24.40
N GLN A 232 28.21 11.51 -23.34
CA GLN A 232 29.57 11.98 -23.12
C GLN A 232 30.36 11.08 -22.16
N ASP A 233 29.69 10.11 -21.52
CA ASP A 233 30.23 9.28 -20.45
C ASP A 233 30.96 10.12 -19.38
N THR A 234 30.31 11.21 -18.97
CA THR A 234 30.91 12.24 -18.12
C THR A 234 29.91 12.75 -17.08
N PHE A 235 30.41 13.04 -15.88
CA PHE A 235 29.64 13.60 -14.77
C PHE A 235 29.75 15.12 -14.75
N PHE A 236 28.64 15.79 -14.44
CA PHE A 236 28.57 17.23 -14.24
C PHE A 236 27.99 17.53 -12.86
N PHE A 237 28.71 18.31 -12.06
CA PHE A 237 28.15 18.89 -10.84
C PHE A 237 27.09 19.95 -11.22
N LEU A 238 25.90 19.85 -10.63
CA LEU A 238 24.78 20.75 -10.91
C LEU A 238 24.58 21.76 -9.78
N SER A 239 24.44 21.28 -8.55
CA SER A 239 24.04 22.10 -7.40
C SER A 239 24.37 21.41 -6.09
N GLU A 240 24.27 22.17 -4.99
CA GLU A 240 24.35 21.65 -3.63
C GLU A 240 23.31 22.31 -2.72
N PHE A 241 22.90 21.63 -1.65
CA PHE A 241 22.13 22.23 -0.56
C PHE A 241 22.58 21.72 0.81
N ALA A 242 22.32 22.52 1.84
CA ALA A 242 22.76 22.28 3.22
C ALA A 242 21.79 21.40 4.00
N VAL A 243 22.32 20.40 4.72
CA VAL A 243 21.53 19.57 5.66
C VAL A 243 22.04 19.67 7.11
N GLY A 244 23.27 20.17 7.31
CA GLY A 244 23.97 20.26 8.60
C GLY A 244 23.26 20.99 9.74
N ALA A 245 22.27 21.83 9.43
CA ALA A 245 21.48 22.51 10.45
C ALA A 245 20.48 21.57 11.16
N HIS A 246 20.12 20.45 10.52
CA HIS A 246 19.06 19.53 10.98
C HIS A 246 19.58 18.10 11.19
N LEU A 247 20.67 17.74 10.51
CA LEU A 247 21.27 16.42 10.55
C LEU A 247 22.79 16.54 10.62
N SER A 248 23.43 15.77 11.49
CA SER A 248 24.89 15.70 11.59
C SER A 248 25.35 14.33 11.17
N ASP A 249 26.44 14.25 10.41
CA ASP A 249 27.03 12.97 9.98
C ASP A 249 26.02 12.04 9.27
N PRO A 250 25.36 12.52 8.21
CA PRO A 250 24.47 11.68 7.43
C PRO A 250 25.24 10.61 6.64
N GLU A 251 24.90 9.35 6.88
CA GLU A 251 25.49 8.17 6.23
C GLU A 251 24.64 7.70 5.04
N GLY A 252 23.34 7.97 5.08
CA GLY A 252 22.39 7.53 4.04
C GLY A 252 21.61 8.67 3.42
N ILE A 253 21.14 8.43 2.20
CA ILE A 253 20.23 9.33 1.49
C ILE A 253 19.32 8.51 0.58
N THR A 254 18.06 8.95 0.46
CA THR A 254 17.12 8.41 -0.52
C THR A 254 16.14 9.47 -0.99
N VAL A 255 15.40 9.20 -2.08
CA VAL A 255 14.33 10.06 -2.58
C VAL A 255 13.02 9.28 -2.59
N HIS A 256 11.98 9.86 -2.01
CA HIS A 256 10.63 9.30 -2.12
C HIS A 256 10.14 9.45 -3.56
N PRO A 257 9.81 8.36 -4.28
CA PRO A 257 9.64 8.40 -5.73
C PRO A 257 8.40 9.17 -6.19
N ILE A 258 7.38 9.28 -5.34
CA ILE A 258 6.15 10.01 -5.63
C ILE A 258 6.28 11.52 -5.34
N THR A 259 6.80 11.90 -4.16
CA THR A 259 6.84 13.31 -3.72
C THR A 259 8.10 14.04 -4.17
N GLY A 260 9.17 13.31 -4.53
CA GLY A 260 10.49 13.88 -4.81
C GLY A 260 11.21 14.43 -3.57
N HIS A 261 10.70 14.14 -2.36
CA HIS A 261 11.35 14.55 -1.12
C HIS A 261 12.59 13.70 -0.85
N VAL A 262 13.65 14.34 -0.36
CA VAL A 262 14.93 13.74 0.00
C VAL A 262 14.92 13.37 1.48
N PHE A 263 15.24 12.12 1.79
CA PHE A 263 15.39 11.61 3.15
C PHE A 263 16.87 11.32 3.40
N ALA A 264 17.47 12.02 4.37
CA ALA A 264 18.85 11.78 4.79
C ALA A 264 18.86 11.02 6.13
N VAL A 265 19.67 9.98 6.22
CA VAL A 265 19.74 9.04 7.36
C VAL A 265 21.03 9.30 8.14
N SER A 266 20.94 9.32 9.47
CA SER A 266 22.09 9.46 10.37
C SER A 266 21.88 8.66 11.65
N SER A 267 22.94 8.47 12.43
CA SER A 267 22.85 7.91 13.80
C SER A 267 21.92 8.67 14.76
N LYS A 268 21.50 9.90 14.41
CA LYS A 268 20.62 10.75 15.23
C LYS A 268 19.21 10.92 14.65
N GLY A 269 18.80 10.06 13.72
CA GLY A 269 17.48 10.09 13.09
C GLY A 269 17.54 10.34 11.59
N ILE A 270 16.35 10.45 11.00
CA ILE A 270 16.14 10.62 9.55
C ILE A 270 15.53 12.01 9.32
N ALA A 271 16.11 12.83 8.45
CA ALA A 271 15.60 14.16 8.12
C ALA A 271 15.06 14.20 6.69
N GLU A 272 13.87 14.79 6.54
CA GLU A 272 13.20 14.99 5.27
C GLU A 272 13.37 16.43 4.77
N PHE A 273 13.65 16.55 3.48
CA PHE A 273 13.79 17.80 2.76
C PHE A 273 12.97 17.73 1.46
N THR A 274 12.52 18.88 0.96
CA THR A 274 12.03 18.95 -0.43
C THR A 274 13.16 18.61 -1.41
N GLY A 275 12.84 18.31 -2.67
CA GLY A 275 13.85 18.12 -3.72
C GLY A 275 14.88 19.27 -3.82
N ASP A 276 14.51 20.50 -3.48
CA ASP A 276 15.41 21.67 -3.49
C ASP A 276 16.14 21.94 -2.16
N GLY A 277 16.04 21.04 -1.18
CA GLY A 277 16.77 21.13 0.09
C GLY A 277 16.13 22.00 1.17
N ILE A 278 14.84 22.32 1.07
CA ILE A 278 14.09 22.97 2.15
C ILE A 278 13.74 21.90 3.19
N PHE A 279 14.12 22.13 4.45
CA PHE A 279 13.80 21.22 5.54
C PHE A 279 12.28 21.10 5.74
N VAL A 280 11.79 19.86 5.82
CA VAL A 280 10.38 19.53 6.09
C VAL A 280 10.25 19.11 7.55
N GLN A 281 10.90 18.01 7.92
CA GLN A 281 10.81 17.46 9.27
C GLN A 281 11.97 16.50 9.60
N LYS A 282 12.01 16.04 10.85
CA LYS A 282 12.96 15.03 11.31
C LYS A 282 12.24 13.97 12.14
N PHE A 283 12.49 12.71 11.81
CA PHE A 283 12.07 11.53 12.55
C PHE A 283 13.20 11.12 13.50
N ASP A 284 12.91 11.05 14.79
CA ASP A 284 13.79 10.38 15.74
C ASP A 284 13.54 8.86 15.73
N TYR A 285 14.36 8.11 16.46
CA TYR A 285 14.24 6.66 16.56
C TYR A 285 13.37 6.19 17.73
N ALA A 286 12.55 7.06 18.33
CA ALA A 286 11.68 6.67 19.44
C ALA A 286 10.62 5.64 19.03
N PHE A 287 10.29 5.54 17.74
CA PHE A 287 9.41 4.48 17.21
C PHE A 287 9.99 3.07 17.37
N LEU A 288 11.29 2.92 17.67
CA LEU A 288 11.93 1.64 17.97
C LEU A 288 11.80 1.26 19.45
N ASP A 289 11.33 2.15 20.33
CA ASP A 289 11.24 1.87 21.76
C ASP A 289 10.34 0.66 22.04
N GLY A 290 10.87 -0.32 22.78
CA GLY A 290 10.16 -1.56 23.11
C GLY A 290 10.20 -2.65 22.04
N THR A 291 10.74 -2.39 20.84
CA THR A 291 10.89 -3.39 19.77
C THR A 291 12.07 -4.34 19.99
N GLY A 292 13.06 -3.93 20.80
CA GLY A 292 14.33 -4.63 20.97
C GLY A 292 15.36 -4.34 19.86
N VAL A 293 15.00 -3.53 18.86
CA VAL A 293 15.88 -3.07 17.78
C VAL A 293 16.57 -1.76 18.19
N THR A 294 17.82 -1.57 17.77
CA THR A 294 18.56 -0.31 17.98
C THR A 294 19.40 -0.01 16.77
N PHE A 295 19.19 1.15 16.15
CA PHE A 295 20.02 1.63 15.07
C PHE A 295 21.30 2.23 15.65
N LYS A 296 22.40 1.49 15.59
CA LYS A 296 23.70 1.98 16.06
C LYS A 296 24.41 2.83 15.00
N LEU A 297 24.33 2.40 13.75
CA LEU A 297 24.96 3.02 12.59
C LEU A 297 24.09 2.78 11.35
N PRO A 298 22.94 3.46 11.25
CA PRO A 298 22.07 3.34 10.09
C PRO A 298 22.76 3.98 8.88
N GLY A 299 22.81 3.24 7.77
CA GLY A 299 23.47 3.62 6.54
C GLY A 299 22.48 4.08 5.47
N GLY A 300 22.66 3.58 4.25
CA GLY A 300 21.88 3.88 3.06
C GLY A 300 20.40 3.54 3.18
N GLY A 301 19.62 4.15 2.29
CA GLY A 301 18.18 3.90 2.23
C GLY A 301 17.62 3.87 0.82
N SER A 302 16.52 3.13 0.66
CA SER A 302 15.77 3.04 -0.59
C SER A 302 14.28 2.97 -0.29
N PHE A 303 13.48 3.76 -0.98
CA PHE A 303 12.06 3.44 -1.08
C PHE A 303 11.87 2.27 -2.06
N ALA A 304 11.07 1.29 -1.68
CA ALA A 304 10.66 0.16 -2.50
C ALA A 304 9.23 -0.25 -2.11
N PRO A 305 8.55 -1.11 -2.90
CA PRO A 305 7.29 -1.71 -2.46
C PRO A 305 7.44 -2.35 -1.07
N SER A 306 6.37 -2.36 -0.29
CA SER A 306 6.36 -3.08 1.00
C SER A 306 6.76 -4.55 0.82
N SER A 307 7.52 -5.10 1.76
CA SER A 307 7.81 -6.54 1.77
C SER A 307 6.63 -7.37 2.24
N ASP A 308 5.57 -6.71 2.76
CA ASP A 308 4.33 -7.35 3.16
C ASP A 308 3.31 -7.36 2.00
N PRO A 309 3.11 -8.46 1.27
CA PRO A 309 2.08 -8.54 0.23
C PRO A 309 0.63 -8.44 0.75
N ASN A 310 0.39 -8.34 2.06
CA ASN A 310 -0.93 -7.92 2.57
C ASN A 310 -1.11 -6.40 2.58
N ASP A 311 -0.02 -5.63 2.45
CA ASP A 311 -0.11 -4.20 2.24
C ASP A 311 -0.65 -3.88 0.83
N GLU A 312 -1.00 -2.61 0.62
CA GLU A 312 -1.40 -2.13 -0.71
C GLU A 312 -0.27 -2.36 -1.72
N ARG A 313 -0.60 -2.83 -2.93
CA ARG A 313 0.41 -3.12 -3.98
C ARG A 313 1.26 -1.91 -4.35
N ASP A 314 0.71 -0.71 -4.17
CA ASP A 314 1.38 0.58 -4.39
C ASP A 314 1.97 1.19 -3.11
N LEU A 315 1.88 0.51 -1.96
CA LEU A 315 2.49 0.98 -0.71
C LEU A 315 4.01 0.91 -0.82
N LEU A 316 4.66 2.01 -0.44
CA LEU A 316 6.11 2.09 -0.36
C LEU A 316 6.59 2.04 1.09
N SER A 317 7.61 1.23 1.32
CA SER A 317 8.39 1.22 2.54
C SER A 317 9.75 1.88 2.30
N LEU A 318 10.28 2.53 3.33
CA LEU A 318 11.65 3.00 3.39
C LEU A 318 12.53 1.89 3.98
N TYR A 319 13.35 1.28 3.15
CA TYR A 319 14.39 0.35 3.57
C TYR A 319 15.62 1.12 4.03
N VAL A 320 16.16 0.77 5.19
CA VAL A 320 17.35 1.40 5.79
C VAL A 320 18.31 0.31 6.25
N THR A 321 19.54 0.34 5.77
CA THR A 321 20.57 -0.57 6.26
C THR A 321 21.08 -0.15 7.63
N CYS A 322 21.56 -1.11 8.40
CA CYS A 322 22.20 -0.89 9.69
C CYS A 322 23.54 -1.62 9.71
N ARG A 323 24.63 -0.87 9.87
CA ARG A 323 26.01 -1.37 9.92
C ARG A 323 26.33 -2.17 11.18
N GLY A 324 25.54 -2.01 12.25
CA GLY A 324 25.78 -2.69 13.52
C GLY A 324 26.94 -2.07 14.31
N ILE A 325 27.98 -2.84 14.64
CA ILE A 325 29.25 -2.29 15.14
C ILE A 325 30.17 -2.06 13.94
N ASP A 326 30.59 -0.81 13.72
CA ASP A 326 31.59 -0.47 12.70
C ASP A 326 32.90 -1.22 12.98
N ASN A 327 33.24 -2.09 12.04
CA ASN A 327 34.38 -2.98 12.14
C ASN A 327 35.71 -2.28 11.78
N GLY A 328 35.67 -1.19 11.00
CA GLY A 328 36.83 -0.33 10.76
C GLY A 328 37.25 0.44 12.02
N ALA A 329 36.28 0.89 12.81
CA ALA A 329 36.54 1.51 14.13
C ALA A 329 36.89 0.48 15.22
N PHE A 330 36.48 -0.79 15.08
CA PHE A 330 36.71 -1.85 16.06
C PHE A 330 37.11 -3.19 15.42
N PRO A 331 38.30 -3.31 14.80
CA PRO A 331 38.71 -4.50 14.04
C PRO A 331 38.89 -5.77 14.88
N ASP A 332 38.96 -5.63 16.21
CA ASP A 332 38.99 -6.74 17.16
C ASP A 332 37.59 -7.25 17.55
N LYS A 333 36.52 -6.57 17.14
CA LYS A 333 35.13 -6.90 17.49
C LYS A 333 34.36 -7.62 16.40
N ASN A 334 34.70 -7.39 15.12
CA ASN A 334 34.21 -8.14 13.95
C ASN A 334 32.77 -8.62 14.11
N SER A 335 31.86 -7.67 14.25
CA SER A 335 30.46 -7.97 14.50
C SER A 335 29.82 -8.45 13.19
N LEU A 336 29.29 -9.66 13.26
CA LEU A 336 28.52 -10.26 12.19
C LEU A 336 27.04 -9.88 12.42
N ASP A 337 26.73 -8.58 12.35
CA ASP A 337 25.47 -8.01 12.86
C ASP A 337 24.80 -6.96 11.95
N GLY A 338 25.16 -6.95 10.66
CA GLY A 338 24.49 -6.16 9.63
C GLY A 338 22.98 -6.38 9.63
N GLY A 339 22.22 -5.30 9.43
CA GLY A 339 20.77 -5.32 9.49
C GLY A 339 20.10 -4.56 8.35
N LEU A 340 18.84 -4.93 8.09
CA LEU A 340 17.94 -4.22 7.18
C LEU A 340 16.64 -3.93 7.91
N ALA A 341 16.32 -2.65 8.08
CA ALA A 341 15.04 -2.21 8.59
C ALA A 341 14.12 -1.81 7.45
N GLU A 342 12.89 -2.29 7.48
CA GLU A 342 11.80 -1.81 6.65
C GLU A 342 10.92 -0.87 7.50
N LEU A 343 10.77 0.36 7.04
CA LEU A 343 10.04 1.41 7.74
C LEU A 343 8.85 1.90 6.92
N ARG A 344 7.66 1.93 7.52
CA ARG A 344 6.48 2.55 6.91
C ARG A 344 6.47 4.04 7.21
N LEU A 345 6.33 4.86 6.17
CA LEU A 345 6.12 6.29 6.31
C LEU A 345 4.62 6.59 6.40
N VAL A 346 4.16 6.94 7.59
CA VAL A 346 2.78 7.34 7.81
C VAL A 346 2.69 8.85 7.74
N ARG A 347 1.99 9.34 6.71
CA ARG A 347 1.69 10.76 6.53
C ARG A 347 0.45 11.13 7.35
N GLU A 348 0.61 12.00 8.34
CA GLU A 348 -0.53 12.49 9.12
C GLU A 348 -1.34 13.45 8.26
N LYS A 349 -2.61 13.13 8.11
CA LYS A 349 -3.51 13.91 7.26
C LYS A 349 -3.94 15.18 7.99
N THR A 350 -3.29 16.29 7.67
CA THR A 350 -3.73 17.61 8.13
C THR A 350 -4.69 18.25 7.12
N LEU A 351 -5.81 18.78 7.61
CA LEU A 351 -6.79 19.48 6.77
C LEU A 351 -6.56 20.99 6.88
N SER A 352 -6.26 21.64 5.75
CA SER A 352 -6.16 23.10 5.68
C SER A 352 -7.55 23.73 5.60
N SER A 353 -8.00 24.35 6.70
CA SER A 353 -9.26 25.12 6.78
C SER A 353 -10.50 24.38 6.22
N PRO A 354 -10.81 23.15 6.69
CA PRO A 354 -11.96 22.41 6.16
C PRO A 354 -13.27 23.10 6.53
N LEU A 355 -14.28 22.99 5.65
CA LEU A 355 -15.67 23.36 5.95
C LEU A 355 -16.26 22.27 6.85
N ARG A 356 -16.59 22.60 8.10
CA ARG A 356 -16.99 21.58 9.08
C ARG A 356 -18.50 21.44 9.21
N VAL A 357 -18.95 20.19 9.25
CA VAL A 357 -20.35 19.82 9.47
C VAL A 357 -20.45 18.99 10.76
N PRO A 358 -21.29 19.38 11.74
CA PRO A 358 -22.29 20.46 11.67
C PRO A 358 -21.80 21.83 12.18
N SER A 359 -20.53 21.98 12.56
CA SER A 359 -20.10 23.16 13.34
C SER A 359 -20.16 24.48 12.56
N ASP A 360 -19.79 24.47 11.29
CA ASP A 360 -19.78 25.66 10.43
C ASP A 360 -21.05 25.71 9.57
N TYR A 361 -21.50 24.54 9.10
CA TYR A 361 -22.71 24.38 8.29
C TYR A 361 -23.62 23.32 8.91
N PRO A 362 -24.94 23.57 9.02
CA PRO A 362 -25.86 22.67 9.71
C PRO A 362 -26.13 21.35 8.95
N THR A 363 -25.85 21.30 7.65
CA THR A 363 -26.04 20.11 6.80
C THR A 363 -24.86 19.96 5.84
N VAL A 364 -24.66 18.73 5.34
CA VAL A 364 -23.62 18.44 4.35
C VAL A 364 -23.87 19.21 3.06
N GLN A 365 -25.11 19.25 2.56
CA GLN A 365 -25.44 20.01 1.36
C GLN A 365 -25.13 21.51 1.51
N ALA A 366 -25.39 22.12 2.68
CA ALA A 366 -25.07 23.53 2.89
C ALA A 366 -23.56 23.81 2.82
N ALA A 367 -22.72 22.87 3.26
CA ALA A 367 -21.27 22.96 3.08
C ALA A 367 -20.88 22.78 1.61
N VAL A 368 -21.49 21.85 0.89
CA VAL A 368 -21.27 21.64 -0.55
C VAL A 368 -21.65 22.88 -1.36
N ASP A 369 -22.77 23.52 -1.04
CA ASP A 369 -23.24 24.73 -1.71
C ASP A 369 -22.22 25.88 -1.53
N ALA A 370 -21.61 25.98 -0.35
CA ALA A 370 -20.62 27.00 -0.01
C ALA A 370 -19.21 26.70 -0.53
N ALA A 371 -18.88 25.42 -0.75
CA ALA A 371 -17.56 24.97 -1.19
C ALA A 371 -17.23 25.40 -2.63
N SER A 372 -15.95 25.68 -2.87
CA SER A 372 -15.34 25.81 -4.19
C SER A 372 -14.63 24.51 -4.59
N ALA A 373 -14.35 24.33 -5.88
CA ALA A 373 -13.57 23.17 -6.34
C ALA A 373 -12.19 23.14 -5.65
N GLY A 374 -11.80 21.97 -5.14
CA GLY A 374 -10.61 21.73 -4.34
C GLY A 374 -10.83 21.82 -2.81
N ASP A 375 -11.98 22.30 -2.34
CA ASP A 375 -12.24 22.42 -0.91
C ASP A 375 -12.49 21.05 -0.23
N THR A 376 -12.13 20.96 1.05
CA THR A 376 -12.44 19.83 1.91
C THR A 376 -13.64 20.14 2.80
N ILE A 377 -14.60 19.22 2.83
CA ILE A 377 -15.72 19.19 3.77
C ILE A 377 -15.45 18.08 4.78
N LEU A 378 -15.28 18.45 6.05
CA LEU A 378 -15.08 17.52 7.16
C LEU A 378 -16.39 17.31 7.93
N VAL A 379 -16.84 16.07 7.99
CA VAL A 379 -18.10 15.69 8.63
C VAL A 379 -17.82 14.93 9.93
N SER A 380 -18.27 15.49 11.06
CA SER A 380 -18.17 14.84 12.37
C SER A 380 -19.16 13.67 12.52
N PRO A 381 -18.94 12.73 13.45
CA PRO A 381 -19.88 11.65 13.74
C PRO A 381 -21.32 12.14 13.96
N GLY A 382 -22.27 11.49 13.31
CA GLY A 382 -23.68 11.86 13.26
C GLY A 382 -24.43 11.11 12.16
N VAL A 383 -25.76 11.27 12.14
CA VAL A 383 -26.61 10.79 11.04
C VAL A 383 -27.12 12.00 10.29
N TYR A 384 -26.73 12.11 9.02
CA TYR A 384 -27.04 13.22 8.13
C TYR A 384 -28.07 12.75 7.11
N GLN A 385 -29.27 13.32 7.19
CA GLN A 385 -30.44 12.90 6.40
C GLN A 385 -30.57 13.71 5.11
N GLY A 386 -30.98 13.04 4.03
CA GLY A 386 -31.26 13.61 2.72
C GLY A 386 -30.14 13.41 1.71
N SER A 387 -30.48 13.57 0.43
CA SER A 387 -29.54 13.47 -0.68
C SER A 387 -28.55 14.64 -0.71
N ILE A 388 -27.32 14.33 -1.13
CA ILE A 388 -26.21 15.26 -1.27
C ILE A 388 -25.76 15.28 -2.73
N ASP A 389 -25.80 16.45 -3.37
CA ASP A 389 -25.41 16.65 -4.77
C ASP A 389 -24.16 17.54 -4.82
N LEU A 390 -23.03 16.97 -5.25
CA LEU A 390 -21.75 17.67 -5.38
C LEU A 390 -21.70 18.58 -6.62
N GLY A 391 -22.58 18.35 -7.60
CA GLY A 391 -22.55 18.99 -8.91
C GLY A 391 -21.22 18.81 -9.63
N SER A 392 -20.89 19.74 -10.54
CA SER A 392 -19.62 19.75 -11.30
C SER A 392 -18.43 20.29 -10.47
N LYS A 393 -18.31 19.92 -9.19
CA LYS A 393 -17.22 20.35 -8.30
C LYS A 393 -16.35 19.16 -7.92
N GLN A 394 -15.03 19.27 -8.14
CA GLN A 394 -14.05 18.42 -7.47
C GLN A 394 -14.00 18.79 -5.98
N LEU A 395 -14.46 17.91 -5.09
CA LEU A 395 -14.48 18.14 -3.64
C LEU A 395 -13.88 16.95 -2.89
N ALA A 396 -13.33 17.21 -1.70
CA ALA A 396 -13.00 16.17 -0.73
C ALA A 396 -14.08 16.15 0.37
N LEU A 397 -15.04 15.23 0.28
CA LEU A 397 -16.01 14.95 1.33
C LEU A 397 -15.45 13.85 2.22
N VAL A 398 -15.08 14.17 3.45
CA VAL A 398 -14.39 13.24 4.36
C VAL A 398 -15.01 13.24 5.74
N SER A 399 -15.02 12.08 6.41
CA SER A 399 -15.34 12.01 7.84
C SER A 399 -14.08 12.18 8.69
N GLU A 400 -14.25 12.24 10.01
CA GLU A 400 -13.12 12.23 10.96
C GLU A 400 -12.26 10.96 10.88
N HIS A 401 -12.73 9.88 10.22
CA HIS A 401 -11.89 8.71 9.91
C HIS A 401 -10.66 9.11 9.08
N PHE A 402 -10.81 10.07 8.18
CA PHE A 402 -9.71 10.52 7.33
C PHE A 402 -8.51 11.04 8.13
N VAL A 403 -8.75 11.67 9.28
CA VAL A 403 -7.70 12.25 10.12
C VAL A 403 -7.26 11.27 11.21
N ALA A 404 -8.20 10.59 11.86
CA ALA A 404 -7.91 9.76 13.04
C ALA A 404 -7.64 8.27 12.72
N GLY A 405 -8.05 7.78 11.55
CA GLY A 405 -7.93 6.36 11.17
C GLY A 405 -8.79 5.39 11.99
N GLU A 406 -9.61 5.89 12.92
CA GLU A 406 -10.42 5.05 13.81
C GLU A 406 -11.62 4.44 13.06
N SER A 407 -11.59 3.15 12.74
CA SER A 407 -12.64 2.48 11.95
C SER A 407 -14.06 2.65 12.51
N LYS A 408 -14.19 2.84 13.83
CA LYS A 408 -15.48 3.11 14.48
C LYS A 408 -16.15 4.37 13.92
N THR A 409 -15.37 5.37 13.54
CA THR A 409 -15.85 6.65 12.98
C THR A 409 -16.66 6.46 11.71
N ILE A 410 -16.32 5.46 10.88
CA ILE A 410 -17.07 5.10 9.66
C ILE A 410 -18.51 4.71 10.03
N SER A 411 -18.66 3.82 11.02
CA SER A 411 -19.96 3.33 11.46
C SER A 411 -20.83 4.38 12.17
N THR A 412 -20.22 5.46 12.67
CA THR A 412 -20.92 6.54 13.39
C THR A 412 -21.11 7.81 12.56
N THR A 413 -20.55 7.88 11.35
CA THR A 413 -20.72 9.01 10.42
C THR A 413 -21.53 8.53 9.23
N VAL A 414 -22.85 8.69 9.33
CA VAL A 414 -23.83 8.10 8.42
C VAL A 414 -24.41 9.16 7.51
N LEU A 415 -24.27 8.96 6.20
CA LEU A 415 -25.02 9.67 5.16
C LEU A 415 -26.23 8.80 4.83
N ASP A 416 -27.43 9.31 5.09
CA ASP A 416 -28.68 8.56 5.01
C ASP A 416 -29.60 9.25 3.99
N GLY A 417 -29.86 8.59 2.86
CA GLY A 417 -30.63 9.14 1.75
C GLY A 417 -32.12 9.32 2.05
N SER A 418 -32.60 8.90 3.22
CA SER A 418 -34.01 9.00 3.64
C SER A 418 -35.01 8.34 2.67
N GLY A 419 -34.58 7.28 1.97
CA GLY A 419 -35.35 6.62 0.91
C GLY A 419 -35.47 7.45 -0.38
N GLY A 420 -34.58 8.43 -0.58
CA GLY A 420 -34.46 9.23 -1.79
C GLY A 420 -33.86 8.44 -2.96
N LYS A 421 -33.69 9.11 -4.10
CA LYS A 421 -33.11 8.51 -5.31
C LYS A 421 -31.64 8.14 -5.16
N PHE A 422 -30.88 8.96 -4.46
CA PHE A 422 -29.48 8.70 -4.19
C PHE A 422 -29.10 9.26 -2.82
N VAL A 423 -28.05 8.72 -2.20
CA VAL A 423 -27.42 9.40 -1.05
C VAL A 423 -26.46 10.46 -1.55
N LEU A 424 -25.57 10.12 -2.50
CA LEU A 424 -24.61 11.03 -3.10
C LEU A 424 -24.75 11.08 -4.63
N ARG A 425 -24.62 12.28 -5.19
CA ARG A 425 -24.40 12.47 -6.64
C ARG A 425 -23.05 13.13 -6.89
N VAL A 426 -22.25 12.52 -7.77
CA VAL A 426 -20.97 13.08 -8.24
C VAL A 426 -21.07 13.47 -9.72
N GLY A 427 -20.81 14.73 -10.01
CA GLY A 427 -20.96 15.30 -11.35
C GLY A 427 -22.38 15.80 -11.64
N ASP A 428 -22.52 16.62 -12.68
CA ASP A 428 -23.81 17.05 -13.21
C ASP A 428 -24.09 16.32 -14.53
N PRO A 429 -25.16 15.51 -14.64
CA PRO A 429 -25.51 14.83 -15.88
C PRO A 429 -25.70 15.76 -17.09
N ASN A 430 -25.99 17.04 -16.87
CA ASN A 430 -26.13 18.04 -17.93
C ASN A 430 -24.81 18.76 -18.25
N SER A 431 -23.78 18.59 -17.42
CA SER A 431 -22.47 19.24 -17.53
C SER A 431 -21.38 18.39 -16.85
N PRO A 432 -21.10 17.19 -17.40
CA PRO A 432 -20.03 16.33 -16.88
C PRO A 432 -18.65 16.98 -17.11
N GLY A 433 -17.66 16.52 -16.35
CA GLY A 433 -16.27 16.99 -16.38
C GLY A 433 -15.88 17.91 -15.22
N GLY A 434 -16.53 17.80 -14.06
CA GLY A 434 -16.24 18.56 -12.84
C GLY A 434 -14.92 18.21 -12.15
N GLY A 435 -14.24 17.14 -12.57
CA GLY A 435 -13.00 16.64 -12.00
C GLY A 435 -13.21 15.45 -11.06
N ARG A 436 -12.14 14.98 -10.41
CA ARG A 436 -12.14 13.77 -9.58
C ARG A 436 -12.34 14.08 -8.10
N SER A 437 -13.49 13.74 -7.53
CA SER A 437 -13.80 13.99 -6.10
C SER A 437 -13.30 12.86 -5.19
N LEU A 438 -13.10 13.15 -3.90
CA LEU A 438 -12.78 12.17 -2.86
C LEU A 438 -13.96 12.04 -1.88
N ILE A 439 -14.38 10.81 -1.62
CA ILE A 439 -15.39 10.44 -0.62
C ILE A 439 -14.76 9.43 0.34
N HIS A 440 -14.62 9.80 1.62
CA HIS A 440 -13.85 9.00 2.57
C HIS A 440 -14.52 8.81 3.93
N GLY A 441 -14.63 7.56 4.38
CA GLY A 441 -14.87 7.25 5.78
C GLY A 441 -16.33 7.30 6.23
N PHE A 442 -17.30 6.98 5.37
CA PHE A 442 -18.72 7.08 5.67
C PHE A 442 -19.43 5.74 5.68
N THR A 443 -20.51 5.65 6.46
CA THR A 443 -21.61 4.71 6.13
C THR A 443 -22.60 5.43 5.23
N ILE A 444 -22.89 4.89 4.04
CA ILE A 444 -23.80 5.45 3.03
C ILE A 444 -24.98 4.48 2.90
N ARG A 445 -26.22 4.96 3.09
CA ARG A 445 -27.37 4.04 3.11
C ARG A 445 -28.72 4.66 2.78
N ASN A 446 -29.72 3.77 2.64
CA ASN A 446 -31.14 4.09 2.64
C ASN A 446 -31.55 5.03 1.49
N ALA A 447 -31.34 4.56 0.26
CA ALA A 447 -31.72 5.24 -0.98
C ALA A 447 -32.04 4.19 -2.08
N ASP A 448 -32.40 4.67 -3.28
CA ASP A 448 -32.21 3.89 -4.51
C ASP A 448 -30.72 3.67 -4.71
N ASP A 449 -29.94 4.69 -5.05
CA ASP A 449 -28.50 4.51 -5.25
C ASP A 449 -27.73 4.99 -4.01
N GLY A 450 -26.72 4.25 -3.59
CA GLY A 450 -25.76 4.79 -2.62
C GLY A 450 -25.06 6.02 -3.21
N ILE A 451 -24.50 5.85 -4.40
CA ILE A 451 -23.82 6.91 -5.14
C ILE A 451 -24.21 6.78 -6.61
N THR A 452 -24.74 7.84 -7.21
CA THR A 452 -24.89 7.94 -8.67
C THR A 452 -23.85 8.92 -9.22
N SER A 453 -23.23 8.63 -10.37
CA SER A 453 -22.11 9.46 -10.85
C SER A 453 -22.00 9.56 -12.37
N THR A 454 -21.58 10.73 -12.85
CA THR A 454 -21.19 10.96 -14.25
C THR A 454 -19.74 11.41 -14.38
N ASP A 455 -19.09 11.70 -13.25
CA ASP A 455 -17.72 12.18 -13.14
C ASP A 455 -16.91 11.22 -12.25
N PRO A 456 -15.58 11.17 -12.42
CA PRO A 456 -14.74 10.29 -11.62
C PRO A 456 -14.76 10.61 -10.11
N PHE A 457 -14.67 9.59 -9.26
CA PHE A 457 -14.44 9.78 -7.83
C PHE A 457 -13.63 8.65 -7.18
N ASP A 458 -13.08 8.97 -6.02
CA ASP A 458 -12.44 8.00 -5.13
C ASP A 458 -13.33 7.72 -3.94
N LEU A 459 -13.71 6.46 -3.74
CA LEU A 459 -14.40 5.98 -2.55
C LEU A 459 -13.45 5.16 -1.71
N ILE A 460 -13.15 5.65 -0.49
CA ILE A 460 -12.13 5.05 0.36
C ILE A 460 -12.66 4.86 1.78
N HIS A 461 -12.50 3.65 2.34
CA HIS A 461 -12.94 3.32 3.71
C HIS A 461 -14.42 3.62 3.99
N CYS A 462 -15.29 3.35 3.03
CA CYS A 462 -16.74 3.52 3.19
C CYS A 462 -17.45 2.18 3.36
N ARG A 463 -18.63 2.22 3.98
CA ARG A 463 -19.61 1.13 3.94
C ARG A 463 -20.84 1.59 3.19
N VAL A 464 -21.24 0.90 2.14
CA VAL A 464 -22.48 1.16 1.39
C VAL A 464 -23.46 0.00 1.62
N THR A 465 -24.66 0.32 2.09
CA THR A 465 -25.61 -0.69 2.57
C THR A 465 -27.06 -0.19 2.48
N GLU A 466 -28.04 -1.08 2.41
CA GLU A 466 -29.47 -0.72 2.41
C GLU A 466 -29.86 0.22 1.24
N THR A 467 -29.18 0.12 0.10
CA THR A 467 -29.53 0.80 -1.15
C THR A 467 -30.09 -0.21 -2.16
N THR A 468 -30.65 0.22 -3.29
CA THR A 468 -30.82 -0.60 -4.50
C THR A 468 -29.43 -0.97 -5.00
N ASP A 469 -28.75 -0.06 -5.69
CA ASP A 469 -27.34 -0.21 -6.06
C ASP A 469 -26.44 0.47 -5.03
N GLY A 470 -25.29 -0.12 -4.74
CA GLY A 470 -24.28 0.55 -3.91
C GLY A 470 -23.67 1.76 -4.63
N ILE A 471 -23.18 1.55 -5.85
CA ILE A 471 -22.77 2.61 -6.77
C ILE A 471 -23.42 2.36 -8.12
N ASP A 472 -23.93 3.43 -8.72
CA ASP A 472 -24.41 3.52 -10.10
C ASP A 472 -23.49 4.50 -10.87
N TYR A 473 -22.59 3.98 -11.70
CA TYR A 473 -21.76 4.80 -12.58
C TYR A 473 -22.44 5.01 -13.92
N GLU A 474 -22.97 6.19 -14.20
CA GLU A 474 -23.45 6.61 -15.53
C GLU A 474 -22.28 7.11 -16.44
N GLY A 475 -21.05 7.02 -15.94
CA GLY A 475 -19.81 7.41 -16.60
C GLY A 475 -18.70 7.77 -15.61
N GLY A 476 -17.49 8.02 -16.11
CA GLY A 476 -16.35 8.46 -15.29
C GLY A 476 -15.56 7.29 -14.72
N GLY A 477 -15.90 6.85 -13.50
CA GLY A 477 -15.20 5.78 -12.77
C GLY A 477 -14.30 6.32 -11.65
N GLY A 478 -13.06 5.81 -11.53
CA GLY A 478 -12.12 6.26 -10.50
C GLY A 478 -11.56 5.12 -9.64
N LEU A 479 -11.55 5.29 -8.31
CA LEU A 479 -11.00 4.31 -7.36
C LEU A 479 -12.04 3.93 -6.32
N VAL A 480 -12.24 2.63 -6.10
CA VAL A 480 -12.99 2.11 -4.96
C VAL A 480 -12.06 1.21 -4.16
N ARG A 481 -11.63 1.68 -2.98
CA ARG A 481 -10.61 1.00 -2.16
C ARG A 481 -11.04 0.85 -0.71
N HIS A 482 -10.74 -0.27 -0.07
CA HIS A 482 -11.03 -0.53 1.35
C HIS A 482 -12.49 -0.35 1.76
N CYS A 483 -13.41 -0.56 0.80
CA CYS A 483 -14.83 -0.36 1.03
C CYS A 483 -15.55 -1.67 1.34
N ARG A 484 -16.69 -1.56 2.01
CA ARG A 484 -17.62 -2.66 2.23
C ARG A 484 -18.95 -2.36 1.55
N PHE A 485 -19.43 -3.28 0.73
CA PHE A 485 -20.76 -3.24 0.14
C PHE A 485 -21.55 -4.43 0.67
N ASP A 486 -22.64 -4.17 1.38
CA ASP A 486 -23.44 -5.26 1.94
C ASP A 486 -24.92 -4.96 2.10
N GLY A 487 -25.77 -5.94 1.78
CA GLY A 487 -27.22 -5.83 1.95
C GLY A 487 -27.85 -4.79 1.02
N ASN A 488 -27.27 -4.57 -0.17
CA ASN A 488 -27.91 -3.81 -1.23
C ASN A 488 -28.95 -4.69 -1.94
N ARG A 489 -30.01 -4.06 -2.46
CA ARG A 489 -31.22 -4.74 -2.96
C ARG A 489 -31.11 -5.13 -4.43
N ASP A 490 -30.05 -4.68 -5.10
CA ASP A 490 -29.67 -5.02 -6.46
C ASP A 490 -28.14 -5.21 -6.46
N ASP A 491 -27.37 -4.44 -7.24
CA ASP A 491 -25.93 -4.60 -7.36
C ASP A 491 -25.13 -3.91 -6.27
N ALA A 492 -23.94 -4.43 -5.98
CA ALA A 492 -23.02 -3.70 -5.13
C ALA A 492 -22.40 -2.49 -5.86
N ILE A 493 -22.00 -2.68 -7.12
CA ILE A 493 -21.35 -1.67 -7.96
C ILE A 493 -21.78 -1.94 -9.42
N ASP A 494 -22.56 -1.03 -10.00
CA ASP A 494 -22.94 -1.04 -11.42
C ASP A 494 -22.07 -0.06 -12.22
N LEU A 495 -21.55 -0.51 -13.35
CA LEU A 495 -20.69 0.21 -14.26
C LEU A 495 -21.39 0.41 -15.60
N ASP A 496 -21.99 1.57 -15.74
CA ASP A 496 -22.65 2.04 -16.94
C ASP A 496 -21.78 3.04 -17.73
N GLY A 497 -22.13 3.20 -19.00
CA GLY A 497 -21.57 4.25 -19.85
C GLY A 497 -20.06 4.14 -20.07
N SER A 498 -19.37 5.29 -20.19
CA SER A 498 -17.92 5.34 -20.42
C SER A 498 -17.16 5.40 -19.09
N THR A 499 -17.03 4.25 -18.43
CA THR A 499 -16.46 4.11 -17.08
C THR A 499 -15.14 3.34 -17.10
N ALA A 500 -14.12 3.90 -16.42
CA ALA A 500 -12.84 3.26 -16.14
C ALA A 500 -12.56 3.33 -14.63
N VAL A 501 -12.42 2.17 -13.98
CA VAL A 501 -12.38 2.10 -12.51
C VAL A 501 -11.39 1.03 -12.04
N LEU A 502 -10.71 1.33 -10.93
CA LEU A 502 -9.97 0.37 -10.12
C LEU A 502 -10.79 0.07 -8.85
N ILE A 503 -11.21 -1.17 -8.69
CA ILE A 503 -11.92 -1.67 -7.51
C ILE A 503 -10.99 -2.63 -6.80
N GLU A 504 -10.53 -2.28 -5.59
CA GLU A 504 -9.58 -3.12 -4.87
C GLU A 504 -9.75 -3.17 -3.36
N GLN A 505 -9.28 -4.27 -2.76
CA GLN A 505 -9.27 -4.46 -1.32
C GLN A 505 -10.66 -4.23 -0.67
N CYS A 506 -11.73 -4.51 -1.41
CA CYS A 506 -13.09 -4.35 -0.96
C CYS A 506 -13.69 -5.68 -0.46
N LYS A 507 -14.70 -5.55 0.41
CA LYS A 507 -15.58 -6.65 0.82
C LYS A 507 -16.96 -6.42 0.22
N ILE A 508 -17.27 -7.12 -0.86
CA ILE A 508 -18.53 -7.06 -1.58
C ILE A 508 -19.30 -8.31 -1.20
N VAL A 509 -20.26 -8.20 -0.27
CA VAL A 509 -20.85 -9.36 0.38
C VAL A 509 -22.36 -9.25 0.53
N ASP A 510 -23.07 -10.34 0.23
CA ASP A 510 -24.51 -10.48 0.48
C ASP A 510 -25.36 -9.35 -0.18
N ASN A 511 -25.06 -9.03 -1.45
CA ASN A 511 -25.91 -8.15 -2.28
C ASN A 511 -26.92 -9.00 -3.06
N SER A 512 -28.08 -8.43 -3.38
CA SER A 512 -29.24 -9.22 -3.81
C SER A 512 -29.22 -9.61 -5.29
N ASP A 513 -28.45 -8.90 -6.11
CA ASP A 513 -28.17 -9.23 -7.52
C ASP A 513 -26.66 -9.48 -7.69
N ASP A 514 -25.93 -8.75 -8.53
CA ASP A 514 -24.51 -8.97 -8.77
C ASP A 514 -23.59 -8.34 -7.71
N GLY A 515 -22.40 -8.93 -7.57
CA GLY A 515 -21.32 -8.26 -6.84
C GLY A 515 -20.85 -7.00 -7.58
N ILE A 516 -20.61 -7.13 -8.88
CA ILE A 516 -20.21 -6.04 -9.78
C ILE A 516 -20.89 -6.29 -11.14
N GLU A 517 -21.78 -5.40 -11.57
CA GLU A 517 -22.35 -5.42 -12.92
C GLU A 517 -21.55 -4.47 -13.83
N VAL A 518 -21.24 -4.90 -15.05
CA VAL A 518 -20.59 -4.05 -16.06
C VAL A 518 -21.35 -4.10 -17.37
N ARG A 519 -21.93 -2.97 -17.74
CA ARG A 519 -22.67 -2.80 -18.98
C ARG A 519 -21.75 -2.19 -20.03
N LEU A 520 -21.41 -2.97 -21.06
CA LEU A 520 -20.50 -2.57 -22.15
C LEU A 520 -21.22 -1.66 -23.16
N HIS A 521 -21.79 -0.55 -22.68
CA HIS A 521 -22.41 0.46 -23.53
C HIS A 521 -21.46 0.95 -24.62
N PRO A 522 -21.96 1.31 -25.81
CA PRO A 522 -21.12 1.82 -26.90
C PRO A 522 -20.22 2.97 -26.43
N HIS A 523 -18.91 2.82 -26.61
CA HIS A 523 -17.90 3.82 -26.26
C HIS A 523 -17.26 4.39 -27.53
N PRO A 524 -17.71 5.57 -28.01
CA PRO A 524 -17.13 6.20 -29.19
C PRO A 524 -15.85 6.97 -28.82
N GLY A 525 -14.71 6.61 -29.39
CA GLY A 525 -13.47 7.33 -29.16
C GLY A 525 -12.23 6.47 -29.44
N PRO A 526 -11.03 7.09 -29.44
CA PRO A 526 -9.78 6.34 -29.54
C PRO A 526 -9.33 5.75 -28.20
N ASP A 527 -9.90 6.24 -27.09
CA ASP A 527 -9.46 5.89 -25.75
C ASP A 527 -9.92 4.47 -25.40
N THR A 528 -9.06 3.73 -24.70
CA THR A 528 -9.40 2.43 -24.14
C THR A 528 -9.68 2.62 -22.66
N LEU A 529 -10.83 2.14 -22.20
CA LEU A 529 -11.19 2.15 -20.78
C LEU A 529 -10.63 0.90 -20.11
N ASP A 530 -9.83 1.08 -19.06
CA ASP A 530 -9.31 -0.01 -18.25
C ASP A 530 -10.19 -0.19 -17.02
N ILE A 531 -10.72 -1.40 -16.83
CA ILE A 531 -11.48 -1.81 -15.66
C ILE A 531 -10.65 -2.86 -14.93
N VAL A 532 -10.22 -2.54 -13.72
CA VAL A 532 -9.38 -3.40 -12.89
C VAL A 532 -10.13 -3.76 -11.62
N VAL A 533 -10.35 -5.04 -11.39
CA VAL A 533 -10.97 -5.57 -10.17
C VAL A 533 -9.93 -6.45 -9.51
N ARG A 534 -9.38 -6.02 -8.36
CA ARG A 534 -8.30 -6.77 -7.72
C ARG A 534 -8.34 -6.91 -6.22
N ASP A 535 -7.82 -8.02 -5.70
CA ASP A 535 -7.62 -8.24 -4.27
C ASP A 535 -8.92 -8.06 -3.44
N ASN A 536 -10.07 -8.33 -4.04
CA ASN A 536 -11.38 -8.21 -3.39
C ASN A 536 -11.84 -9.55 -2.81
N LEU A 537 -12.69 -9.48 -1.79
CA LEU A 537 -13.60 -10.55 -1.44
C LEU A 537 -14.97 -10.23 -2.02
N ILE A 538 -15.44 -11.05 -2.97
CA ILE A 538 -16.78 -11.02 -3.54
C ILE A 538 -17.48 -12.30 -3.09
N SER A 539 -18.52 -12.18 -2.27
CA SER A 539 -19.15 -13.35 -1.65
C SER A 539 -20.67 -13.25 -1.55
N GLY A 540 -21.37 -14.33 -1.89
CA GLY A 540 -22.80 -14.45 -1.59
C GLY A 540 -23.70 -13.51 -2.40
N SER A 541 -23.28 -13.10 -3.60
CA SER A 541 -24.14 -12.39 -4.56
C SER A 541 -25.37 -13.22 -4.93
N GLY A 542 -26.50 -12.56 -5.14
CA GLY A 542 -27.78 -13.18 -5.51
C GLY A 542 -27.85 -13.64 -6.98
N GLU A 543 -27.02 -13.07 -7.83
CA GLU A 543 -26.70 -13.54 -9.19
C GLU A 543 -25.19 -13.86 -9.29
N ASP A 544 -24.43 -13.10 -10.06
CA ASP A 544 -23.01 -13.32 -10.33
C ASP A 544 -22.10 -12.62 -9.32
N GLY A 545 -20.87 -13.12 -9.19
CA GLY A 545 -19.81 -12.36 -8.54
C GLY A 545 -19.50 -11.09 -9.32
N ILE A 546 -19.30 -11.23 -10.64
CA ILE A 546 -19.06 -10.16 -11.60
C ILE A 546 -19.81 -10.50 -12.89
N GLN A 547 -20.66 -9.61 -13.40
CA GLN A 547 -21.34 -9.80 -14.69
C GLN A 547 -20.81 -8.80 -15.73
N LEU A 548 -20.49 -9.29 -16.92
CA LEU A 548 -20.08 -8.47 -18.07
C LEU A 548 -21.14 -8.58 -19.17
N ILE A 549 -21.75 -7.46 -19.56
CA ILE A 549 -22.92 -7.45 -20.45
C ILE A 549 -22.61 -6.74 -21.76
N GLY A 550 -22.53 -7.50 -22.85
CA GLY A 550 -22.28 -7.00 -24.21
C GLY A 550 -23.51 -6.39 -24.91
N TYR A 551 -23.27 -5.43 -25.79
CA TYR A 551 -24.30 -4.69 -26.56
C TYR A 551 -24.19 -4.93 -28.09
N ASP A 552 -23.80 -6.14 -28.49
CA ASP A 552 -23.62 -6.58 -29.89
C ASP A 552 -22.63 -5.75 -30.72
N VAL A 553 -21.80 -4.96 -30.05
CA VAL A 553 -20.68 -4.19 -30.62
C VAL A 553 -19.46 -4.38 -29.73
N GLU A 554 -18.29 -4.59 -30.34
CA GLU A 554 -17.03 -4.56 -29.60
C GLU A 554 -16.75 -3.12 -29.15
N THR A 555 -16.33 -2.99 -27.90
CA THR A 555 -16.02 -1.72 -27.27
C THR A 555 -14.54 -1.65 -26.91
N ALA A 556 -13.98 -0.44 -26.88
CA ALA A 556 -12.60 -0.23 -26.47
C ALA A 556 -12.47 -0.32 -24.93
N ARG A 557 -12.63 -1.53 -24.39
CA ARG A 557 -12.48 -1.85 -22.97
C ARG A 557 -11.50 -2.99 -22.76
N ARG A 558 -10.76 -2.92 -21.65
CA ARG A 558 -9.91 -4.00 -21.15
C ARG A 558 -10.27 -4.30 -19.72
N PHE A 559 -10.30 -5.59 -19.40
CA PHE A 559 -10.61 -6.08 -18.08
C PHE A 559 -9.41 -6.81 -17.49
N ARG A 560 -9.01 -6.43 -16.27
CA ARG A 560 -8.06 -7.19 -15.47
C ARG A 560 -8.72 -7.55 -14.15
N ILE A 561 -8.99 -8.83 -13.96
CA ILE A 561 -9.63 -9.38 -12.78
C ILE A 561 -8.59 -10.28 -12.10
N GLU A 562 -8.00 -9.80 -11.00
CA GLU A 562 -6.85 -10.47 -10.38
C GLU A 562 -6.86 -10.51 -8.85
N GLY A 563 -6.29 -11.54 -8.22
CA GLY A 563 -6.18 -11.57 -6.76
C GLY A 563 -7.53 -11.68 -6.02
N ASN A 564 -8.65 -11.88 -6.72
CA ASN A 564 -9.97 -11.86 -6.08
C ASN A 564 -10.34 -13.24 -5.54
N ARG A 565 -11.06 -13.22 -4.42
CA ARG A 565 -11.81 -14.39 -3.92
C ARG A 565 -13.26 -14.21 -4.28
N ILE A 566 -13.75 -15.03 -5.21
CA ILE A 566 -15.12 -14.95 -5.73
C ILE A 566 -15.84 -16.23 -5.35
N VAL A 567 -16.65 -16.15 -4.29
CA VAL A 567 -17.14 -17.33 -3.58
C VAL A 567 -18.65 -17.30 -3.31
N HIS A 568 -19.30 -18.45 -3.34
CA HIS A 568 -20.72 -18.60 -2.99
C HIS A 568 -21.69 -17.71 -3.79
N SER A 569 -21.33 -17.25 -4.99
CA SER A 569 -22.28 -16.58 -5.89
C SER A 569 -23.39 -17.57 -6.25
N ALA A 570 -24.64 -17.09 -6.28
CA ALA A 570 -25.78 -17.94 -6.58
C ALA A 570 -25.79 -18.41 -8.05
N GLN A 571 -25.14 -17.67 -8.96
CA GLN A 571 -24.90 -18.03 -10.34
C GLN A 571 -23.40 -18.09 -10.66
N ALA A 572 -22.89 -17.32 -11.61
CA ALA A 572 -21.51 -17.39 -12.04
C ALA A 572 -20.57 -16.67 -11.06
N GLY A 573 -19.30 -17.08 -11.02
CA GLY A 573 -18.26 -16.23 -10.43
C GLY A 573 -18.03 -15.01 -11.31
N ILE A 574 -17.83 -15.25 -12.60
CA ILE A 574 -17.78 -14.24 -13.66
C ILE A 574 -18.71 -14.70 -14.78
N GLY A 575 -19.82 -13.99 -14.96
CA GLY A 575 -20.82 -14.21 -16.02
C GLY A 575 -20.61 -13.25 -17.19
N MET A 576 -20.81 -13.72 -18.42
CA MET A 576 -20.71 -12.87 -19.62
C MET A 576 -21.94 -13.04 -20.50
N MET A 577 -22.68 -11.96 -20.69
CA MET A 577 -23.94 -11.87 -21.42
C MET A 577 -23.81 -11.05 -22.70
N SER A 578 -24.73 -11.21 -23.62
CA SER A 578 -24.85 -10.52 -24.91
C SER A 578 -26.20 -9.83 -25.04
N GLY A 579 -26.38 -9.02 -26.08
CA GLY A 579 -27.67 -8.41 -26.40
C GLY A 579 -28.30 -7.58 -25.27
N ALA A 580 -27.50 -6.97 -24.39
CA ALA A 580 -27.96 -6.24 -23.20
C ALA A 580 -28.76 -7.09 -22.20
N ASN A 581 -28.51 -8.40 -22.16
CA ASN A 581 -29.15 -9.29 -21.20
C ASN A 581 -28.52 -9.12 -19.81
N THR A 582 -29.27 -8.57 -18.86
CA THR A 582 -28.88 -8.34 -17.45
C THR A 582 -29.33 -9.50 -16.54
N ARG A 583 -29.46 -10.71 -17.09
CA ARG A 583 -29.94 -11.88 -16.33
C ARG A 583 -29.12 -13.07 -16.73
N GLU A 584 -28.35 -13.61 -15.80
CA GLU A 584 -27.47 -14.74 -16.09
C GLU A 584 -28.30 -16.00 -16.41
N ASP A 585 -28.29 -16.37 -17.69
CA ASP A 585 -28.94 -17.57 -18.24
C ASP A 585 -27.93 -18.66 -18.63
N TYR A 586 -26.66 -18.41 -18.31
CA TYR A 586 -25.47 -19.15 -18.65
C TYR A 586 -25.21 -19.24 -20.15
N GLU A 587 -25.65 -18.29 -20.98
CA GLU A 587 -25.37 -18.35 -22.42
C GLU A 587 -23.88 -18.37 -22.74
N ALA A 588 -23.04 -17.86 -21.83
CA ALA A 588 -21.59 -17.80 -21.96
C ALA A 588 -21.18 -17.03 -23.23
N ALA A 589 -21.57 -15.75 -23.28
CA ALA A 589 -21.42 -14.92 -24.46
C ALA A 589 -19.94 -14.83 -24.91
N PRO A 590 -19.68 -14.86 -26.22
CA PRO A 590 -18.33 -14.75 -26.76
C PRO A 590 -17.87 -13.29 -26.84
N LEU A 591 -17.89 -12.58 -25.70
CA LEU A 591 -17.42 -11.18 -25.62
C LEU A 591 -16.01 -11.04 -26.20
N THR A 592 -15.83 -10.03 -27.05
CA THR A 592 -14.61 -9.82 -27.86
C THR A 592 -13.61 -8.86 -27.21
N GLU A 593 -14.01 -8.21 -26.13
CA GLU A 593 -13.15 -7.41 -25.27
C GLU A 593 -12.03 -8.27 -24.67
N GLU A 594 -10.90 -7.65 -24.39
CA GLU A 594 -9.78 -8.33 -23.74
C GLU A 594 -10.08 -8.51 -22.25
N VAL A 595 -10.20 -9.76 -21.81
CA VAL A 595 -10.46 -10.11 -20.41
C VAL A 595 -9.32 -10.96 -19.85
N VAL A 596 -8.62 -10.45 -18.86
CA VAL A 596 -7.53 -11.15 -18.16
C VAL A 596 -8.01 -11.55 -16.78
N VAL A 597 -8.14 -12.85 -16.54
CA VAL A 597 -8.58 -13.43 -15.26
C VAL A 597 -7.43 -14.25 -14.68
N ILE A 598 -6.70 -13.67 -13.73
CA ILE A 598 -5.48 -14.27 -13.21
C ILE A 598 -5.35 -14.24 -11.70
N HIS A 599 -4.70 -15.24 -11.09
CA HIS A 599 -4.49 -15.24 -9.64
C HIS A 599 -5.79 -15.06 -8.84
N ASN A 600 -6.92 -15.62 -9.27
CA ASN A 600 -8.17 -15.57 -8.50
C ASN A 600 -8.45 -16.93 -7.84
N SER A 601 -9.16 -16.91 -6.72
CA SER A 601 -9.67 -18.11 -6.05
C SER A 601 -11.20 -18.13 -6.13
N PHE A 602 -11.74 -19.13 -6.81
CA PHE A 602 -13.17 -19.36 -6.96
C PHE A 602 -13.62 -20.56 -6.15
N ARG A 603 -14.75 -20.44 -5.42
CA ARG A 603 -15.31 -21.53 -4.63
C ARG A 603 -16.84 -21.51 -4.60
N ASP A 604 -17.46 -22.66 -4.82
CA ASP A 604 -18.92 -22.88 -4.60
C ASP A 604 -19.87 -21.94 -5.36
N ASN A 605 -19.44 -21.44 -6.53
CA ASN A 605 -20.33 -20.77 -7.50
C ASN A 605 -21.05 -21.84 -8.35
N GLU A 606 -22.16 -21.51 -9.04
CA GLU A 606 -22.78 -22.44 -9.98
C GLU A 606 -21.84 -22.78 -11.14
N ILE A 607 -21.24 -21.74 -11.73
CA ILE A 607 -20.15 -21.82 -12.72
C ILE A 607 -19.08 -20.81 -12.29
N HIS A 608 -17.78 -21.12 -12.32
CA HIS A 608 -16.81 -20.07 -11.97
C HIS A 608 -16.67 -19.02 -13.07
N ILE A 609 -16.53 -19.44 -14.33
CA ILE A 609 -16.41 -18.54 -15.50
C ILE A 609 -17.39 -18.97 -16.61
N SER A 610 -18.18 -18.03 -17.12
CA SER A 610 -19.18 -18.27 -18.17
C SER A 610 -18.98 -17.27 -19.33
N GLY A 611 -18.23 -17.66 -20.37
CA GLY A 611 -18.07 -16.89 -21.62
C GLY A 611 -16.67 -16.33 -21.89
N GLY A 612 -16.55 -15.63 -23.02
CA GLY A 612 -15.33 -14.95 -23.48
C GLY A 612 -14.78 -15.51 -24.80
N ALA A 613 -14.46 -14.61 -25.74
CA ALA A 613 -13.77 -14.92 -27.00
C ALA A 613 -12.31 -14.41 -27.04
N ARG A 614 -11.95 -13.50 -26.13
CA ARG A 614 -10.59 -12.97 -25.92
C ARG A 614 -10.25 -12.94 -24.43
N LEU A 615 -10.28 -14.13 -23.83
CA LEU A 615 -10.05 -14.33 -22.40
C LEU A 615 -8.70 -15.02 -22.13
N LEU A 616 -7.89 -14.48 -21.23
CA LEU A 616 -6.74 -15.15 -20.63
C LEU A 616 -7.12 -15.67 -19.24
N LEU A 617 -7.05 -16.99 -19.05
CA LEU A 617 -7.33 -17.66 -17.78
C LEU A 617 -6.07 -18.34 -17.25
N ALA A 618 -5.37 -17.75 -16.28
CA ALA A 618 -4.11 -18.31 -15.77
C ALA A 618 -3.93 -18.07 -14.27
N ASN A 619 -3.20 -18.95 -13.60
CA ASN A 619 -2.88 -18.92 -12.18
C ASN A 619 -4.07 -18.90 -11.21
N ASN A 620 -5.25 -19.37 -11.62
CA ASN A 620 -6.42 -19.39 -10.74
C ASN A 620 -6.55 -20.71 -9.97
N VAL A 621 -7.21 -20.65 -8.81
CA VAL A 621 -7.74 -21.80 -8.08
C VAL A 621 -9.25 -21.86 -8.27
N MET A 622 -9.75 -22.96 -8.82
CA MET A 622 -11.14 -23.15 -9.18
C MET A 622 -11.68 -24.42 -8.54
N VAL A 623 -12.48 -24.28 -7.49
CA VAL A 623 -12.90 -25.43 -6.68
C VAL A 623 -14.39 -25.46 -6.37
N GLU A 624 -14.93 -26.67 -6.30
CA GLU A 624 -16.30 -26.91 -5.82
C GLU A 624 -17.40 -26.19 -6.63
N ALA A 625 -17.17 -25.88 -7.92
CA ALA A 625 -18.25 -25.40 -8.80
C ALA A 625 -19.42 -26.42 -8.85
N LYS A 626 -20.65 -25.92 -8.72
CA LYS A 626 -21.85 -26.77 -8.67
C LYS A 626 -22.20 -27.39 -10.04
N ARG A 627 -21.79 -26.75 -11.15
CA ARG A 627 -21.97 -27.29 -12.53
C ARG A 627 -20.67 -27.55 -13.28
N THR A 628 -19.82 -26.54 -13.45
CA THR A 628 -18.52 -26.62 -14.14
C THR A 628 -17.63 -25.45 -13.74
N ALA A 629 -16.31 -25.60 -13.87
CA ALA A 629 -15.37 -24.51 -13.57
C ALA A 629 -15.42 -23.39 -14.62
N ALA A 630 -15.44 -23.75 -15.90
CA ALA A 630 -15.48 -22.79 -17.00
C ALA A 630 -16.41 -23.30 -18.10
N LYS A 631 -17.08 -22.40 -18.81
CA LYS A 631 -17.97 -22.70 -19.93
C LYS A 631 -17.82 -21.63 -21.00
N GLY A 632 -17.79 -22.02 -22.28
CA GLY A 632 -17.90 -21.08 -23.40
C GLY A 632 -16.65 -20.22 -23.59
N ILE A 633 -15.48 -20.77 -23.26
CA ILE A 633 -14.19 -20.11 -23.50
C ILE A 633 -13.79 -20.38 -24.95
N THR A 634 -13.92 -19.37 -25.82
CA THR A 634 -13.85 -19.54 -27.28
C THR A 634 -12.86 -18.57 -27.94
N GLY A 635 -12.86 -18.51 -29.27
CA GLY A 635 -12.13 -17.49 -30.03
C GLY A 635 -10.61 -17.60 -29.88
N SER A 636 -9.99 -16.46 -29.57
CA SER A 636 -8.55 -16.32 -29.33
C SER A 636 -8.20 -16.46 -27.84
N SER A 637 -9.11 -16.92 -26.99
CA SER A 637 -8.86 -17.13 -25.57
C SER A 637 -7.76 -18.16 -25.31
N LEU A 638 -7.04 -18.00 -24.20
CA LEU A 638 -5.99 -18.90 -23.73
C LEU A 638 -6.25 -19.33 -22.29
N ILE A 639 -6.22 -20.64 -22.05
CA ILE A 639 -6.23 -21.21 -20.71
C ILE A 639 -4.80 -21.67 -20.40
N GLY A 640 -4.16 -20.97 -19.47
CA GLY A 640 -2.83 -21.28 -18.93
C GLY A 640 -2.88 -22.26 -17.76
N ARG A 641 -1.89 -22.21 -16.86
CA ARG A 641 -1.92 -23.00 -15.62
C ARG A 641 -3.07 -22.59 -14.73
N ASN A 642 -3.85 -23.56 -14.23
CA ASN A 642 -4.90 -23.31 -13.24
C ASN A 642 -5.05 -24.56 -12.36
N LEU A 643 -5.47 -24.42 -11.11
CA LEU A 643 -5.89 -25.55 -10.27
C LEU A 643 -7.39 -25.76 -10.42
N SER A 644 -7.81 -26.98 -10.74
CA SER A 644 -9.23 -27.36 -10.79
C SER A 644 -9.48 -28.60 -9.94
N TRP A 645 -10.26 -28.46 -8.86
CA TRP A 645 -10.54 -29.56 -7.92
C TRP A 645 -12.01 -29.62 -7.49
N ALA A 646 -12.57 -30.82 -7.34
CA ALA A 646 -13.95 -31.06 -6.87
C ALA A 646 -15.09 -30.34 -7.64
N ASN A 647 -14.83 -29.80 -8.82
CA ASN A 647 -15.86 -29.22 -9.69
C ASN A 647 -16.77 -30.31 -10.28
N ALA A 648 -18.07 -30.03 -10.33
CA ALA A 648 -19.00 -30.86 -11.09
C ALA A 648 -18.63 -30.88 -12.59
N LYS A 649 -19.14 -31.88 -13.31
CA LYS A 649 -18.88 -32.09 -14.74
C LYS A 649 -20.21 -32.19 -15.50
N ALA A 650 -20.96 -31.10 -15.54
CA ALA A 650 -22.09 -31.01 -16.47
C ALA A 650 -21.57 -31.07 -17.93
N SER A 651 -22.39 -31.57 -18.86
CA SER A 651 -21.98 -31.76 -20.27
C SER A 651 -21.77 -30.42 -20.98
N GLY A 652 -20.50 -30.01 -21.13
CA GLY A 652 -20.11 -28.79 -21.83
C GLY A 652 -18.87 -28.18 -21.19
N GLU A 653 -17.70 -28.51 -21.74
CA GLU A 653 -16.38 -27.91 -21.49
C GLU A 653 -15.83 -28.01 -20.06
N SER A 654 -15.03 -29.04 -19.81
CA SER A 654 -13.98 -28.93 -18.79
C SER A 654 -12.85 -28.05 -19.34
N LEU A 655 -12.06 -27.40 -18.49
CA LEU A 655 -10.75 -26.88 -18.87
C LEU A 655 -9.95 -28.00 -19.60
N GLN A 656 -9.96 -28.04 -20.95
CA GLN A 656 -9.40 -29.14 -21.77
C GLN A 656 -8.11 -28.75 -22.50
N SER A 657 -7.78 -27.47 -22.50
CA SER A 657 -6.50 -26.92 -22.94
C SER A 657 -5.84 -26.22 -21.75
N GLY A 658 -4.51 -26.28 -21.68
CA GLY A 658 -3.70 -25.74 -20.58
C GLY A 658 -3.21 -26.79 -19.59
N GLU A 659 -2.19 -26.43 -18.81
CA GLU A 659 -1.66 -27.26 -17.72
C GLU A 659 -2.56 -27.15 -16.48
N ILE A 660 -3.63 -27.95 -16.45
CA ILE A 660 -4.59 -27.94 -15.34
C ILE A 660 -4.13 -28.87 -14.21
N LEU A 661 -3.82 -28.30 -13.06
CA LEU A 661 -3.46 -29.04 -11.85
C LEU A 661 -4.72 -29.60 -11.19
N LYS A 662 -4.80 -30.93 -11.05
CA LYS A 662 -5.96 -31.65 -10.48
C LYS A 662 -5.60 -32.32 -9.17
N VAL A 663 -5.18 -31.52 -8.20
CA VAL A 663 -4.78 -31.96 -6.86
C VAL A 663 -5.65 -31.29 -5.81
N VAL A 664 -5.72 -31.89 -4.61
CA VAL A 664 -6.37 -31.25 -3.47
C VAL A 664 -5.61 -29.95 -3.16
N PRO A 665 -6.27 -28.78 -3.17
CA PRO A 665 -5.59 -27.49 -2.98
C PRO A 665 -5.05 -27.32 -1.56
N ARG A 666 -5.63 -28.01 -0.55
CA ARG A 666 -5.25 -27.91 0.87
C ARG A 666 -5.22 -26.46 1.36
N PHE A 667 -6.39 -25.91 1.69
CA PHE A 667 -6.47 -24.60 2.34
C PHE A 667 -6.21 -24.72 3.85
N ALA A 668 -5.65 -23.67 4.44
CA ALA A 668 -5.47 -23.53 5.88
C ALA A 668 -6.80 -23.19 6.58
N ASP A 669 -7.65 -22.39 5.95
CA ASP A 669 -8.95 -21.94 6.45
C ASP A 669 -9.91 -21.56 5.31
N ASP A 670 -11.09 -21.02 5.67
CA ASP A 670 -12.12 -20.58 4.71
C ASP A 670 -11.79 -19.28 3.96
N SER A 671 -10.68 -18.61 4.30
CA SER A 671 -10.17 -17.46 3.55
C SER A 671 -9.54 -17.88 2.21
N LEU A 672 -9.39 -19.19 1.98
CA LEU A 672 -8.72 -19.81 0.84
C LEU A 672 -7.19 -19.62 0.83
N GLN A 673 -6.60 -19.26 1.96
CA GLN A 673 -5.16 -19.30 2.15
C GLN A 673 -4.64 -20.74 1.98
N LEU A 674 -3.56 -20.93 1.22
CA LEU A 674 -2.94 -22.25 1.04
C LEU A 674 -2.27 -22.71 2.34
N HIS A 675 -2.38 -24.00 2.64
CA HIS A 675 -1.61 -24.65 3.70
C HIS A 675 -0.22 -25.02 3.18
N SER A 676 0.81 -25.00 4.04
CA SER A 676 2.23 -25.25 3.72
C SER A 676 2.51 -26.48 2.85
N GLY A 677 1.76 -27.56 3.05
CA GLY A 677 1.83 -28.79 2.26
C GLY A 677 1.02 -28.80 0.96
N SER A 678 0.60 -27.65 0.43
CA SER A 678 -0.13 -27.55 -0.84
C SER A 678 0.80 -27.70 -2.04
N ALA A 679 0.29 -28.32 -3.11
CA ALA A 679 0.98 -28.37 -4.41
C ALA A 679 0.61 -27.20 -5.33
N ALA A 680 -0.21 -26.26 -4.84
CA ALA A 680 -0.52 -25.01 -5.51
C ALA A 680 0.54 -23.92 -5.25
N ILE A 681 1.42 -24.15 -4.27
CA ILE A 681 2.54 -23.27 -3.94
C ILE A 681 3.60 -23.37 -5.03
N ASP A 682 4.17 -22.25 -5.47
CA ASP A 682 5.17 -22.12 -6.55
C ASP A 682 4.74 -22.74 -7.90
N ALA A 683 3.44 -22.93 -8.12
CA ALA A 683 2.91 -23.72 -9.23
C ALA A 683 2.34 -22.88 -10.38
N GLY A 684 2.34 -21.56 -10.25
CA GLY A 684 1.88 -20.60 -11.24
C GLY A 684 2.91 -20.25 -12.32
N ASP A 685 2.41 -19.68 -13.41
CA ASP A 685 3.18 -19.06 -14.48
C ASP A 685 3.66 -17.66 -14.08
N LEU A 686 4.95 -17.36 -14.22
CA LEU A 686 5.46 -15.98 -14.12
C LEU A 686 5.01 -15.12 -15.30
N GLU A 687 5.09 -15.70 -16.49
CA GLU A 687 4.77 -15.05 -17.74
C GLU A 687 4.03 -16.00 -18.69
N ILE A 688 3.23 -15.45 -19.60
CA ILE A 688 2.54 -16.23 -20.63
C ILE A 688 2.44 -15.46 -21.94
N PHE A 689 2.67 -16.13 -23.07
CA PHE A 689 2.53 -15.52 -24.39
C PHE A 689 1.10 -15.66 -24.90
N TRP A 690 0.42 -14.53 -25.12
CA TRP A 690 -0.96 -14.48 -25.59
C TRP A 690 -1.22 -13.21 -26.41
N MET A 691 -1.95 -13.36 -27.53
CA MET A 691 -2.26 -12.27 -28.47
C MET A 691 -1.02 -11.48 -28.92
N ASP A 692 0.01 -12.20 -29.39
CA ASP A 692 1.26 -11.64 -29.93
C ASP A 692 2.11 -10.81 -28.95
N ARG A 693 1.89 -10.97 -27.65
CA ARG A 693 2.72 -10.38 -26.58
C ARG A 693 2.91 -11.32 -25.39
N THR A 694 3.99 -11.13 -24.65
CA THR A 694 4.20 -11.77 -23.36
C THR A 694 3.51 -10.95 -22.28
N TRP A 695 2.76 -11.63 -21.42
CA TRP A 695 2.10 -11.07 -20.26
C TRP A 695 2.86 -11.46 -19.01
N GLU A 696 3.29 -10.49 -18.23
CA GLU A 696 3.71 -10.70 -16.85
C GLU A 696 2.46 -10.89 -15.99
N LEU A 697 2.37 -12.03 -15.30
CA LEU A 697 1.18 -12.40 -14.55
C LEU A 697 1.20 -11.87 -13.12
N MET A 698 2.38 -11.72 -12.54
CA MET A 698 2.59 -11.19 -11.20
C MET A 698 3.93 -10.44 -11.12
N PRO A 699 3.99 -9.24 -10.52
CA PRO A 699 5.25 -8.55 -10.30
C PRO A 699 6.17 -9.39 -9.42
N GLN A 700 7.45 -9.48 -9.78
CA GLN A 700 8.46 -10.24 -9.01
C GLN A 700 8.49 -9.87 -7.51
N ALA A 701 8.22 -8.61 -7.17
CA ALA A 701 8.19 -8.12 -5.79
C ALA A 701 7.13 -8.82 -4.91
N GLU A 702 6.05 -9.32 -5.52
CA GLU A 702 4.92 -9.94 -4.82
C GLU A 702 5.09 -11.46 -4.65
N ILE A 703 6.02 -12.08 -5.38
CA ILE A 703 6.24 -13.52 -5.39
C ILE A 703 7.04 -13.94 -4.16
N ARG A 704 6.67 -15.08 -3.56
CA ARG A 704 7.45 -15.71 -2.48
C ARG A 704 7.77 -17.14 -2.88
N GLY A 705 9.05 -17.50 -2.88
CA GLY A 705 9.52 -18.79 -3.36
C GLY A 705 10.01 -18.75 -4.81
N ARG A 706 9.84 -19.86 -5.53
CA ARG A 706 10.41 -20.06 -6.87
C ARG A 706 9.53 -19.53 -7.99
N GLY A 707 8.26 -19.24 -7.71
CA GLY A 707 7.31 -18.71 -8.67
C GLY A 707 6.00 -18.38 -7.99
N PRO A 708 5.03 -17.81 -8.72
CA PRO A 708 3.75 -17.45 -8.13
C PRO A 708 2.98 -18.68 -7.65
N ASP A 709 2.23 -18.52 -6.58
CA ASP A 709 1.23 -19.47 -6.16
C ASP A 709 0.01 -19.43 -7.10
N LEU A 710 -0.70 -20.56 -7.20
CA LEU A 710 -2.02 -20.57 -7.83
C LEU A 710 -3.06 -20.03 -6.83
N GLY A 711 -3.90 -19.11 -7.30
CA GLY A 711 -5.00 -18.52 -6.54
C GLY A 711 -4.75 -17.07 -6.11
N ALA A 712 -5.64 -16.57 -5.27
CA ALA A 712 -5.70 -15.17 -4.83
C ALA A 712 -4.69 -14.76 -3.76
N LEU A 713 -4.12 -15.71 -3.03
CA LEU A 713 -3.30 -15.43 -1.86
C LEU A 713 -1.99 -16.22 -1.98
N GLU A 714 -0.88 -15.50 -1.95
CA GLU A 714 0.46 -16.08 -1.84
C GLU A 714 0.65 -16.76 -0.47
N TYR A 715 1.41 -17.85 -0.46
CA TYR A 715 1.75 -18.57 0.76
C TYR A 715 2.92 -17.94 1.52
N TRP A 716 2.81 -17.93 2.85
CA TRP A 716 3.80 -17.35 3.75
C TRP A 716 4.36 -18.39 4.73
N VAL A 717 5.70 -18.47 4.81
CA VAL A 717 6.38 -19.26 5.83
C VAL A 717 6.32 -18.51 7.18
N GLY A 718 5.73 -19.13 8.21
CA GLY A 718 5.74 -18.61 9.59
C GLY A 718 4.41 -18.03 10.12
N VAL A 719 3.30 -18.19 9.40
CA VAL A 719 1.94 -17.79 9.85
C VAL A 719 1.17 -18.97 10.47
N GLU A 720 1.86 -19.94 11.08
CA GLU A 720 1.21 -21.02 11.86
C GLU A 720 0.85 -20.60 13.28
#